data_AF-A0A8H5QPY8-F1
#
_entry.id   AF-A0A8H5QPY8-F1
#
_cell.length_a   1.000
_cell.length_b   1.000
_cell.length_c   1.000
_cell.angle_alpha   90.00
_cell.angle_beta   90.00
_cell.angle_gamma   90.00
#
_symmetry.space_group_name_H-M   'P 1'
#
loop_
_entity.id
_entity.type
_entity.pdbx_description
1 polymer ?
#
loop_
_entity_poly.entity_id
_entity_poly.type
_entity_poly.pdbx_seq_one_letter_code
_entity_poly.pdbx_strand_id
1 'polypeptide(L)'
;MSEPPPNNGFVGRVRGASLSIINANPQLGMWQATGTAIAQAPNLTELRDAESGGDKIEFNAQGHSARYAVPEPDGELTLVKTATLTRRPSVIPKFDKDPFTEEPVAIPEEVDVEQGSSREETITEAPEEHHHHHHHHHHHHFHLREKHQQRLERRKSLYEKHKADEKEKWGPTIMNGLKAFWKFFLTPSGFLITLYGLNIVAWGAMLFFLLLNVAPAMNHPSANDNNSARKKWLEIDSQILNALFCVTGFGLAPWRFRDWYRYTRAVFWKDVPAMQKLTEQNKAWFRPPAWASEQDTCLTDSTTTLPRSTTFTGEKAPPTPLWKLGFTIYMMVLNTFLQAVLCYFMWGYNRIDRPSWATGTFIGLGCGTGLLAGLMSWWEGRKVKKIEGPEVKVVAFILSTDKARHAPPNPEPISLSTLPLPPVAPSNESGACTPEVNQNGTGCMTLASNQDFQAGGFLPDGEHVLVHITFTGAPSSPDPSSVYNGSHIVVIKTDGKVFPSGSPWKCLTCGLFEKNIKEMSPTYSYPQAFGDGKRVLFGNNILDCREHKLVDAACTPERTHVYPIRWNNSPDGTGEGGAIRELRLHPDDVHMGFNAFTINGRKIGQYAYLGRLEFNAKPTAGIPLVPRYDLVKVTRLFNPEADQPIATHGKYITINRNAIAVGELRGFSGRGTEATYIGYPAESSNIDVFAVHLQTGKVRRLTSHPEYCDPIAISPDDNWMAVLDTRGTNRQMWLSGMRNIPPITDLISTSITSSTRNNGQRRFFRPYLLDRYGDRGDYFGQKINGEGEGIPGSGDYNDPEWNAMADPRWSPDGTQIVYGEAQTLPPACGGTNPLPCYPSKEPEGRRVRVVLATLTTREPLDLPAVDPISDKVPWGVKYSPGDIDPQRPEPTPGNYTLMGLNCGYADVEIVGGDDASISEVSVVYHHFSDDGSIFLSGSETVRATFPSLTLSHVDWYSDLTQTGSEKNTKMTSPDGFHLTIDVLKNIFQANGTMNTTIGGHLYTQPASGT
;
A
#
# COMPACT_ATOMS: atom_id res chain seq x y z
N MET A 1 -0.94 7.38 -42.64
CA MET A 1 0.54 7.46 -42.71
C MET A 1 1.09 6.37 -41.81
N SER A 2 2.26 5.81 -42.11
CA SER A 2 2.84 4.70 -41.33
C SER A 2 3.53 5.19 -40.06
N GLU A 3 3.28 4.51 -38.95
CA GLU A 3 3.99 4.75 -37.68
C GLU A 3 5.44 4.25 -37.73
N PRO A 4 6.38 4.88 -37.00
CA PRO A 4 7.74 4.38 -36.86
C PRO A 4 7.82 3.27 -35.78
N PRO A 5 8.62 2.20 -35.98
CA PRO A 5 8.67 1.07 -35.05
C PRO A 5 9.38 1.39 -33.72
N PRO A 6 9.02 0.70 -32.61
CA PRO A 6 9.58 0.94 -31.28
C PRO A 6 11.05 0.54 -31.18
N ASN A 7 11.90 1.46 -30.70
CA ASN A 7 13.36 1.34 -30.72
C ASN A 7 13.95 0.51 -29.55
N ASN A 8 13.46 -0.73 -29.35
CA ASN A 8 13.86 -1.63 -28.25
C ASN A 8 15.23 -2.32 -28.42
N GLY A 9 16.07 -1.88 -29.36
CA GLY A 9 17.41 -2.44 -29.58
C GLY A 9 18.44 -2.05 -28.51
N PHE A 10 19.62 -2.68 -28.57
CA PHE A 10 20.79 -2.35 -27.74
C PHE A 10 21.13 -0.85 -27.78
N VAL A 11 21.04 -0.22 -28.96
CA VAL A 11 21.23 1.23 -29.15
C VAL A 11 20.21 2.05 -28.36
N GLY A 12 18.95 1.60 -28.24
CA GLY A 12 17.94 2.23 -27.40
C GLY A 12 18.29 2.17 -25.92
N ARG A 13 18.73 1.01 -25.43
CA ARG A 13 19.22 0.85 -24.04
C ARG A 13 20.47 1.70 -23.76
N VAL A 14 21.44 1.73 -24.68
CA VAL A 14 22.64 2.58 -24.57
C VAL A 14 22.27 4.07 -24.60
N ARG A 15 21.29 4.48 -25.43
CA ARG A 15 20.80 5.88 -25.49
C ARG A 15 20.05 6.26 -24.21
N GLY A 16 19.24 5.37 -23.66
CA GLY A 16 18.57 5.54 -22.36
C GLY A 16 19.56 5.65 -21.20
N ALA A 17 20.57 4.76 -21.14
CA ALA A 17 21.66 4.84 -20.18
C ALA A 17 22.47 6.13 -20.33
N SER A 18 22.77 6.56 -21.56
CA SER A 18 23.47 7.82 -21.85
C SER A 18 22.66 9.03 -21.39
N LEU A 19 21.34 9.06 -21.64
CA LEU A 19 20.45 10.11 -21.15
C LEU A 19 20.35 10.12 -19.62
N SER A 20 20.34 8.94 -18.98
CA SER A 20 20.39 8.81 -17.51
C SER A 20 21.69 9.40 -16.94
N ILE A 21 22.85 9.04 -17.53
CA ILE A 21 24.18 9.55 -17.14
C ILE A 21 24.29 11.06 -17.35
N ILE A 22 23.82 11.59 -18.49
CA ILE A 22 23.84 13.04 -18.80
C ILE A 22 22.92 13.83 -17.86
N ASN A 23 21.81 13.25 -17.42
CA ASN A 23 20.90 13.85 -16.44
C ASN A 23 21.35 13.68 -14.98
N ALA A 24 22.30 12.79 -14.68
CA ALA A 24 22.89 12.69 -13.35
C ALA A 24 23.57 14.00 -12.93
N ASN A 25 23.60 14.28 -11.62
CA ASN A 25 24.16 15.49 -11.03
C ASN A 25 25.33 15.16 -10.07
N PRO A 26 26.50 14.72 -10.58
CA PRO A 26 27.69 14.56 -9.76
C PRO A 26 28.23 15.92 -9.27
N GLN A 27 28.96 15.91 -8.16
CA GLN A 27 29.73 17.06 -7.70
C GLN A 27 30.89 17.31 -8.67
N LEU A 28 31.02 18.53 -9.19
CA LEU A 28 31.79 18.83 -10.40
C LEU A 28 33.33 18.82 -10.23
N GLY A 29 33.84 18.61 -9.03
CA GLY A 29 35.27 18.40 -8.79
C GLY A 29 35.56 18.05 -7.34
N MET A 30 36.59 17.23 -7.11
CA MET A 30 36.86 16.64 -5.79
C MET A 30 37.11 17.70 -4.69
N TRP A 31 37.75 18.81 -5.02
CA TRP A 31 37.96 19.92 -4.08
C TRP A 31 36.65 20.65 -3.71
N GLN A 32 35.65 20.68 -4.59
CA GLN A 32 34.31 21.20 -4.28
C GLN A 32 33.46 20.19 -3.50
N ALA A 33 33.53 18.90 -3.86
CA ALA A 33 32.94 17.81 -3.10
C ALA A 33 33.43 17.85 -1.63
N THR A 34 34.76 17.87 -1.46
CA THR A 34 35.43 17.99 -0.16
C THR A 34 35.07 19.30 0.54
N GLY A 35 35.06 20.43 -0.16
CA GLY A 35 34.68 21.73 0.40
C GLY A 35 33.24 21.78 0.93
N THR A 36 32.28 21.21 0.19
CA THR A 36 30.87 21.15 0.64
C THR A 36 30.65 20.09 1.73
N ALA A 37 31.31 18.93 1.65
CA ALA A 37 31.30 17.93 2.72
C ALA A 37 31.85 18.50 4.04
N ILE A 38 33.01 19.17 4.02
CA ILE A 38 33.61 19.82 5.20
C ILE A 38 32.76 21.00 5.69
N ALA A 39 32.12 21.78 4.81
CA ALA A 39 31.24 22.87 5.23
C ALA A 39 29.97 22.38 5.93
N GLN A 40 29.47 21.21 5.52
CA GLN A 40 28.28 20.58 6.09
C GLN A 40 28.58 19.55 7.19
N ALA A 41 29.85 19.22 7.43
CA ALA A 41 30.29 18.28 8.46
C ALA A 41 29.90 18.75 9.89
N PRO A 42 29.78 17.84 10.86
CA PRO A 42 29.52 18.20 12.26
C PRO A 42 30.62 19.08 12.83
N ASN A 43 30.26 20.26 13.34
CA ASN A 43 31.20 21.13 14.04
C ASN A 43 31.43 20.66 15.50
N LEU A 44 32.45 21.20 16.19
CA LEU A 44 32.79 20.76 17.55
C LEU A 44 31.64 20.96 18.57
N THR A 45 30.77 21.96 18.37
CA THR A 45 29.55 22.15 19.16
C THR A 45 28.50 21.07 18.86
N GLU A 46 28.27 20.71 17.58
CA GLU A 46 27.38 19.59 17.20
C GLU A 46 27.87 18.22 17.74
N LEU A 47 29.19 18.04 17.91
CA LEU A 47 29.77 16.81 18.48
C LEU A 47 29.74 16.77 20.02
N ARG A 48 29.49 17.91 20.67
CA ARG A 48 29.42 18.08 22.14
C ARG A 48 27.99 18.29 22.66
N ASP A 49 27.01 18.33 21.78
CA ASP A 49 25.58 18.39 22.10
C ASP A 49 25.07 16.98 22.46
N ALA A 50 24.47 16.84 23.64
CA ALA A 50 23.94 15.57 24.15
C ALA A 50 22.63 15.13 23.46
N GLU A 51 21.82 16.06 22.93
CA GLU A 51 20.54 15.77 22.28
C GLU A 51 20.64 15.65 20.75
N SER A 52 21.55 16.36 20.08
CA SER A 52 21.67 16.39 18.61
C SER A 52 22.95 15.76 18.03
N GLY A 53 23.91 15.40 18.90
CA GLY A 53 25.20 14.80 18.53
C GLY A 53 25.19 13.27 18.42
N GLY A 54 26.41 12.72 18.29
CA GLY A 54 26.68 11.28 18.34
C GLY A 54 25.86 10.43 17.35
N ASP A 55 25.16 9.42 17.87
CA ASP A 55 24.46 8.42 17.04
C ASP A 55 23.39 9.01 16.11
N LYS A 56 22.84 10.20 16.43
CA LYS A 56 21.80 10.89 15.64
C LYS A 56 22.34 11.62 14.41
N ILE A 57 23.66 11.71 14.26
CA ILE A 57 24.31 12.28 13.07
C ILE A 57 24.25 11.23 11.95
N GLU A 58 23.68 11.60 10.80
CA GLU A 58 23.68 10.78 9.58
C GLU A 58 24.23 11.57 8.39
N PHE A 59 24.55 10.90 7.29
CA PHE A 59 25.05 11.51 6.07
C PHE A 59 24.15 11.16 4.87
N ASN A 60 23.87 12.13 4.02
CA ASN A 60 23.15 11.90 2.76
C ASN A 60 24.07 11.31 1.68
N ALA A 61 23.51 10.91 0.53
CA ALA A 61 24.26 10.26 -0.55
C ALA A 61 25.37 11.15 -1.16
N GLN A 62 25.37 12.45 -0.88
CA GLN A 62 26.37 13.44 -1.30
C GLN A 62 27.41 13.77 -0.20
N GLY A 63 27.36 13.08 0.95
CA GLY A 63 28.32 13.23 2.04
C GLY A 63 28.07 14.44 2.96
N HIS A 64 26.92 15.09 2.90
CA HIS A 64 26.56 16.19 3.82
C HIS A 64 25.85 15.65 5.07
N SER A 65 26.08 16.26 6.24
CA SER A 65 25.43 15.81 7.48
C SER A 65 23.95 16.20 7.50
N ALA A 66 23.09 15.24 7.82
CA ALA A 66 21.66 15.41 8.03
C ALA A 66 21.26 15.04 9.47
N ARG A 67 20.01 15.29 9.84
CA ARG A 67 19.32 14.76 11.03
C ARG A 67 17.93 14.29 10.65
N TYR A 68 17.39 13.31 11.38
CA TYR A 68 16.02 12.82 11.19
C TYR A 68 15.14 13.25 12.37
N ALA A 69 13.95 13.75 12.07
CA ALA A 69 12.98 14.22 13.06
C ALA A 69 11.59 13.62 12.81
N VAL A 70 10.81 13.46 13.88
CA VAL A 70 9.39 13.07 13.83
C VAL A 70 8.58 14.19 14.51
N PRO A 71 7.39 14.56 13.99
CA PRO A 71 6.50 15.49 14.68
C PRO A 71 5.82 14.83 15.89
N GLU A 72 5.81 15.52 17.03
CA GLU A 72 5.03 15.13 18.21
C GLU A 72 3.63 15.79 18.19
N PRO A 73 2.67 15.32 19.02
CA PRO A 73 1.26 15.74 18.95
C PRO A 73 0.98 17.23 19.23
N ASP A 74 1.97 17.99 19.69
CA ASP A 74 1.91 19.44 19.90
C ASP A 74 2.49 20.26 18.72
N GLY A 75 3.06 19.60 17.71
CA GLY A 75 3.70 20.23 16.55
C GLY A 75 5.20 20.51 16.71
N GLU A 76 5.82 20.22 17.85
CA GLU A 76 7.30 20.21 17.96
C GLU A 76 7.88 19.03 17.14
N LEU A 77 9.14 19.18 16.71
CA LEU A 77 9.91 18.13 16.05
C LEU A 77 10.93 17.54 17.04
N THR A 78 11.01 16.22 17.17
CA THR A 78 12.02 15.57 18.02
C THR A 78 12.97 14.66 17.24
N LEU A 79 14.27 14.71 17.60
CA LEU A 79 15.36 14.07 16.86
C LEU A 79 15.52 12.59 17.20
N VAL A 80 15.33 11.72 16.22
CA VAL A 80 15.24 10.25 16.37
C VAL A 80 16.52 9.55 15.88
N LYS A 81 16.85 8.36 16.43
CA LYS A 81 17.91 7.49 15.90
C LYS A 81 17.37 6.60 14.77
N THR A 82 18.17 6.37 13.73
CA THR A 82 17.83 5.51 12.58
C THR A 82 17.50 4.06 12.97
N ALA A 83 18.12 3.55 14.05
CA ALA A 83 17.81 2.23 14.62
C ALA A 83 16.42 2.16 15.30
N THR A 84 15.79 3.29 15.63
CA THR A 84 14.42 3.34 16.16
C THR A 84 13.39 3.40 15.01
N LEU A 85 13.75 3.95 13.85
CA LEU A 85 12.91 3.91 12.64
C LEU A 85 12.75 2.47 12.09
N THR A 86 13.65 1.55 12.44
CA THR A 86 13.59 0.12 12.07
C THR A 86 13.08 -0.78 13.19
N ARG A 87 12.78 -0.25 14.38
CA ARG A 87 12.28 -1.02 15.54
C ARG A 87 11.05 -0.34 16.14
N ARG A 88 9.86 -0.90 15.87
CA ARG A 88 8.56 -0.46 16.42
C ARG A 88 8.69 -0.09 17.92
N PRO A 89 8.31 1.12 18.35
CA PRO A 89 8.11 1.42 19.77
C PRO A 89 6.83 0.72 20.23
N SER A 90 6.99 -0.41 20.93
CA SER A 90 5.87 -1.09 21.59
C SER A 90 5.45 -0.33 22.84
N VAL A 91 4.55 0.66 22.69
CA VAL A 91 3.97 1.40 23.82
C VAL A 91 2.90 0.55 24.50
N ILE A 92 3.35 -0.43 25.27
CA ILE A 92 2.58 -1.02 26.37
C ILE A 92 3.22 -0.49 27.66
N PRO A 93 2.50 0.23 28.52
CA PRO A 93 3.01 0.57 29.85
C PRO A 93 3.35 -0.72 30.60
N LYS A 94 4.61 -0.88 31.00
CA LYS A 94 4.96 -1.89 32.00
C LYS A 94 4.31 -1.48 33.32
N PHE A 95 3.20 -2.14 33.67
CA PHE A 95 2.88 -2.33 35.08
C PHE A 95 3.88 -3.34 35.65
N ASP A 96 4.54 -2.97 36.73
CA ASP A 96 5.35 -3.90 37.50
C ASP A 96 4.45 -4.93 38.20
N LYS A 97 4.98 -6.15 38.36
CA LYS A 97 4.36 -7.30 39.04
C LYS A 97 4.58 -7.13 40.57
N ASP A 98 4.06 -7.92 41.51
CA ASP A 98 3.40 -9.25 41.59
C ASP A 98 2.40 -9.15 42.82
N PRO A 99 1.93 -10.20 43.55
CA PRO A 99 1.90 -11.67 43.32
C PRO A 99 0.51 -12.34 43.51
N PHE A 100 0.25 -13.42 42.76
CA PHE A 100 -0.50 -14.66 43.10
C PHE A 100 -0.23 -15.63 41.92
N THR A 101 -0.04 -16.95 42.05
CA THR A 101 -0.33 -17.89 43.16
C THR A 101 0.84 -18.90 43.35
N GLU A 102 0.67 -19.89 44.23
CA GLU A 102 1.64 -20.89 44.68
C GLU A 102 1.93 -22.02 43.67
N GLU A 103 3.10 -22.68 43.77
CA GLU A 103 3.29 -24.16 43.84
C GLU A 103 4.79 -24.49 44.21
N PRO A 104 5.16 -25.73 44.66
CA PRO A 104 5.96 -25.81 45.90
C PRO A 104 7.22 -26.73 45.92
N VAL A 105 7.89 -26.72 47.10
CA VAL A 105 8.88 -27.69 47.64
C VAL A 105 10.27 -27.83 46.96
N ALA A 106 11.31 -27.31 47.62
CA ALA A 106 12.49 -28.10 48.06
C ALA A 106 13.41 -27.31 49.04
N ILE A 107 13.98 -28.02 50.02
CA ILE A 107 15.03 -27.63 51.00
C ILE A 107 15.79 -28.93 51.37
N PRO A 108 16.99 -28.95 52.02
CA PRO A 108 17.72 -27.86 52.69
C PRO A 108 19.25 -27.79 52.42
N GLU A 109 19.92 -26.96 53.24
CA GLU A 109 21.33 -26.98 53.75
C GLU A 109 22.16 -25.72 53.40
N GLU A 110 23.12 -25.25 54.24
CA GLU A 110 23.14 -24.89 55.68
C GLU A 110 24.42 -24.01 55.91
N VAL A 111 24.57 -23.35 57.07
CA VAL A 111 25.81 -22.72 57.63
C VAL A 111 26.38 -21.43 56.96
N ASP A 112 26.89 -20.39 57.66
CA ASP A 112 26.49 -19.78 58.94
C ASP A 112 27.14 -18.35 59.14
N VAL A 113 26.82 -17.66 60.26
CA VAL A 113 27.65 -16.85 61.23
C VAL A 113 28.94 -16.11 60.74
N GLU A 114 29.32 -14.87 61.13
CA GLU A 114 29.28 -14.19 62.47
C GLU A 114 29.17 -12.63 62.44
N GLN A 115 29.58 -11.95 63.53
CA GLN A 115 29.22 -10.58 63.95
C GLN A 115 30.43 -9.63 64.15
N GLY A 116 30.23 -8.33 63.88
CA GLY A 116 30.31 -7.29 64.92
C GLY A 116 31.64 -6.70 65.47
N SER A 117 31.77 -5.37 65.26
CA SER A 117 32.11 -4.35 66.29
C SER A 117 33.58 -3.91 66.57
N SER A 118 33.70 -2.66 67.07
CA SER A 118 34.86 -1.96 67.67
C SER A 118 35.96 -1.44 66.70
N ARG A 119 36.70 -0.33 66.96
CA ARG A 119 36.73 0.57 68.13
C ARG A 119 37.40 1.98 67.90
N GLU A 120 36.79 3.03 68.49
CA GLU A 120 37.30 4.27 69.16
C GLU A 120 38.44 5.20 68.62
N GLU A 121 38.59 6.36 69.32
CA GLU A 121 39.54 7.51 69.20
C GLU A 121 39.27 8.50 68.03
N THR A 122 38.80 9.76 68.15
CA THR A 122 38.55 10.79 69.21
C THR A 122 39.55 11.98 69.17
N ILE A 123 39.06 13.18 69.59
CA ILE A 123 39.70 14.52 69.55
C ILE A 123 39.60 15.17 68.15
N THR A 124 39.25 16.45 67.93
CA THR A 124 39.16 17.66 68.81
C THR A 124 37.82 18.43 68.66
N GLU A 125 37.72 19.55 69.39
CA GLU A 125 36.72 20.65 69.44
C GLU A 125 36.60 21.50 68.14
N ALA A 126 35.50 22.19 67.77
CA ALA A 126 34.38 22.91 68.46
C ALA A 126 34.65 24.43 68.67
N PRO A 127 33.64 25.30 68.95
CA PRO A 127 32.16 25.17 68.97
C PRO A 127 31.56 25.65 67.60
N GLU A 128 30.37 26.22 67.36
CA GLU A 128 29.20 26.80 68.10
C GLU A 128 27.90 26.36 67.35
N GLU A 129 26.88 25.81 68.00
CA GLU A 129 25.67 26.41 68.62
C GLU A 129 24.65 27.13 67.71
N HIS A 130 23.33 27.06 67.93
CA HIS A 130 22.37 25.96 68.25
C HIS A 130 20.92 26.55 68.23
N HIS A 131 19.90 25.75 68.56
CA HIS A 131 18.48 26.09 68.82
C HIS A 131 17.47 26.19 67.66
N HIS A 132 16.23 25.70 67.78
CA HIS A 132 15.67 24.50 68.47
C HIS A 132 14.22 24.21 67.94
N HIS A 133 13.53 23.20 68.48
CA HIS A 133 12.17 22.70 68.12
C HIS A 133 11.08 23.78 67.89
N HIS A 134 10.02 23.57 67.08
CA HIS A 134 8.87 22.71 67.44
C HIS A 134 7.83 22.41 66.30
N HIS A 135 7.07 21.32 66.50
CA HIS A 135 5.70 20.97 66.05
C HIS A 135 5.24 21.00 64.57
N HIS A 136 4.96 19.79 64.07
CA HIS A 136 3.65 19.26 63.59
C HIS A 136 2.75 20.02 62.59
N HIS A 137 2.24 19.24 61.62
CA HIS A 137 1.00 19.42 60.83
C HIS A 137 0.78 20.77 60.08
N HIS A 138 1.25 20.87 58.83
CA HIS A 138 0.44 21.30 57.66
C HIS A 138 1.25 21.33 56.34
N HIS A 139 1.54 20.17 55.70
CA HIS A 139 2.22 20.18 54.38
C HIS A 139 1.71 19.22 53.30
N HIS A 140 0.79 18.30 53.60
CA HIS A 140 0.28 17.33 52.60
C HIS A 140 -0.53 17.97 51.43
N HIS A 141 -0.86 19.26 51.51
CA HIS A 141 -1.53 20.02 50.45
C HIS A 141 -0.59 20.82 49.53
N PHE A 142 0.73 20.87 49.80
CA PHE A 142 1.63 21.74 49.01
C PHE A 142 2.24 21.05 47.77
N HIS A 143 2.74 19.81 47.91
CA HIS A 143 3.41 19.10 46.80
C HIS A 143 2.49 18.70 45.63
N LEU A 144 1.16 18.65 45.83
CA LEU A 144 0.21 18.51 44.73
C LEU A 144 0.14 19.76 43.83
N ARG A 145 0.49 20.93 44.36
CA ARG A 145 0.51 22.19 43.59
C ARG A 145 1.77 22.29 42.74
N GLU A 146 2.94 21.95 43.29
CA GLU A 146 4.23 22.01 42.56
C GLU A 146 4.27 21.09 41.34
N LYS A 147 3.77 19.85 41.46
CA LYS A 147 3.67 18.92 40.31
C LYS A 147 2.68 19.37 39.23
N HIS A 148 1.71 20.25 39.55
CA HIS A 148 0.87 20.91 38.55
C HIS A 148 1.51 22.17 37.97
N GLN A 149 2.33 22.88 38.75
CA GLN A 149 2.92 24.15 38.34
C GLN A 149 4.11 23.99 37.38
N GLN A 150 4.84 22.86 37.45
CA GLN A 150 5.83 22.48 36.42
C GLN A 150 5.21 22.12 35.05
N ARG A 151 3.88 22.04 34.91
CA ARG A 151 3.21 21.74 33.63
C ARG A 151 2.89 22.98 32.79
N LEU A 152 3.38 24.15 33.19
CA LEU A 152 3.12 25.45 32.53
C LEU A 152 4.39 26.27 32.21
N GLU A 153 5.57 25.66 32.25
CA GLU A 153 6.75 26.25 31.59
C GLU A 153 6.70 25.97 30.07
N ARG A 154 6.98 27.01 29.27
CA ARG A 154 7.18 26.89 27.82
C ARG A 154 8.32 25.91 27.55
N ARG A 155 8.00 24.74 26.98
CA ARG A 155 9.01 23.79 26.50
C ARG A 155 9.89 24.46 25.44
N LYS A 156 11.20 24.21 25.54
CA LYS A 156 12.21 24.79 24.66
C LYS A 156 12.16 24.14 23.28
N SER A 157 12.21 24.93 22.22
CA SER A 157 12.26 24.42 20.84
C SER A 157 13.58 23.69 20.54
N LEU A 158 13.68 22.96 19.42
CA LEU A 158 14.95 22.33 18.97
C LEU A 158 16.14 23.31 18.97
N TYR A 159 15.93 24.56 18.58
CA TYR A 159 16.95 25.60 18.60
C TYR A 159 17.34 26.01 20.03
N GLU A 160 16.37 26.13 20.93
CA GLU A 160 16.59 26.47 22.34
C GLU A 160 17.20 25.31 23.14
N LYS A 161 16.95 24.06 22.74
CA LYS A 161 17.61 22.83 23.23
C LYS A 161 19.07 22.76 22.77
N HIS A 162 19.33 22.95 21.46
CA HIS A 162 20.70 22.99 20.89
C HIS A 162 21.60 24.09 21.50
N LYS A 163 20.99 25.10 22.12
CA LYS A 163 21.67 26.24 22.74
C LYS A 163 21.82 26.12 24.27
N ALA A 164 21.43 24.98 24.86
CA ALA A 164 21.64 24.70 26.28
C ALA A 164 23.13 24.50 26.61
N ASP A 165 23.53 24.78 27.85
CA ASP A 165 24.95 24.85 28.21
C ASP A 165 25.60 23.51 28.61
N GLU A 166 24.82 22.45 28.80
CA GLU A 166 25.32 21.10 29.10
C GLU A 166 26.02 20.49 27.89
N LYS A 167 27.36 20.55 27.90
CA LYS A 167 28.23 20.10 26.81
C LYS A 167 29.02 18.87 27.22
N GLU A 168 28.95 17.84 26.38
CA GLU A 168 29.58 16.54 26.59
C GLU A 168 31.08 16.62 26.89
N LYS A 169 31.56 15.58 27.60
CA LYS A 169 32.98 15.43 27.97
C LYS A 169 33.80 15.03 26.74
N TRP A 170 35.10 15.36 26.76
CA TRP A 170 35.98 15.19 25.60
C TRP A 170 36.11 13.74 25.11
N GLY A 171 36.04 12.74 26.00
CA GLY A 171 36.06 11.31 25.64
C GLY A 171 34.89 10.91 24.71
N PRO A 172 33.62 11.04 25.16
CA PRO A 172 32.44 10.90 24.32
C PRO A 172 32.50 11.72 23.02
N THR A 173 33.01 12.96 23.08
CA THR A 173 33.16 13.83 21.89
C THR A 173 34.05 13.20 20.81
N ILE A 174 35.21 12.64 21.18
CA ILE A 174 36.14 11.99 20.25
C ILE A 174 35.52 10.72 19.67
N MET A 175 34.86 9.92 20.50
CA MET A 175 34.14 8.71 20.05
C MET A 175 33.00 9.04 19.07
N ASN A 176 32.25 10.12 19.33
CA ASN A 176 31.21 10.63 18.43
C ASN A 176 31.79 11.12 17.09
N GLY A 177 32.96 11.77 17.11
CA GLY A 177 33.68 12.15 15.89
C GLY A 177 34.12 10.95 15.05
N LEU A 178 34.67 9.91 15.68
CA LEU A 178 35.05 8.64 15.02
C LEU A 178 33.84 7.91 14.44
N LYS A 179 32.72 7.81 15.19
CA LYS A 179 31.45 7.28 14.68
C LYS A 179 30.95 8.03 13.45
N ALA A 180 30.96 9.37 13.49
CA ALA A 180 30.53 10.19 12.36
C ALA A 180 31.43 10.00 11.13
N PHE A 181 32.75 9.94 11.31
CA PHE A 181 33.68 9.64 10.22
C PHE A 181 33.43 8.24 9.62
N TRP A 182 33.20 7.22 10.45
CA TRP A 182 32.91 5.87 9.97
C TRP A 182 31.60 5.80 9.17
N LYS A 183 30.53 6.46 9.65
CA LYS A 183 29.27 6.61 8.88
C LYS A 183 29.49 7.31 7.54
N PHE A 184 30.28 8.39 7.50
CA PHE A 184 30.62 9.08 6.25
C PHE A 184 31.40 8.17 5.29
N PHE A 185 32.41 7.45 5.78
CA PHE A 185 33.23 6.53 5.00
C PHE A 185 32.44 5.37 4.38
N LEU A 186 31.37 4.91 5.04
CA LEU A 186 30.45 3.90 4.52
C LEU A 186 29.48 4.43 3.44
N THR A 187 29.38 5.74 3.22
CA THR A 187 28.61 6.27 2.07
C THR A 187 29.39 6.07 0.77
N PRO A 188 28.75 5.72 -0.37
CA PRO A 188 29.45 5.51 -1.64
C PRO A 188 30.28 6.71 -2.11
N SER A 189 29.81 7.93 -1.84
CA SER A 189 30.55 9.18 -2.13
C SER A 189 31.68 9.42 -1.14
N GLY A 190 31.43 9.28 0.17
CA GLY A 190 32.45 9.46 1.21
C GLY A 190 33.61 8.46 1.10
N PHE A 191 33.33 7.21 0.72
CA PHE A 191 34.34 6.21 0.39
C PHE A 191 35.25 6.68 -0.75
N LEU A 192 34.66 7.09 -1.89
CA LEU A 192 35.41 7.52 -3.07
C LEU A 192 36.20 8.82 -2.83
N ILE A 193 35.63 9.78 -2.09
CA ILE A 193 36.31 11.01 -1.67
C ILE A 193 37.53 10.67 -0.80
N THR A 194 37.35 9.78 0.19
CA THR A 194 38.43 9.38 1.11
C THR A 194 39.54 8.62 0.37
N LEU A 195 39.18 7.64 -0.47
CA LEU A 195 40.14 6.85 -1.25
C LEU A 195 40.95 7.72 -2.22
N TYR A 196 40.30 8.64 -2.93
CA TYR A 196 40.96 9.58 -3.82
C TYR A 196 41.89 10.54 -3.05
N GLY A 197 41.41 11.11 -1.94
CA GLY A 197 42.19 11.99 -1.08
C GLY A 197 43.45 11.33 -0.54
N LEU A 198 43.35 10.09 -0.06
CA LEU A 198 44.50 9.30 0.41
C LEU A 198 45.51 9.04 -0.72
N ASN A 199 45.05 8.76 -1.94
CA ASN A 199 45.94 8.59 -3.10
C ASN A 199 46.68 9.89 -3.45
N ILE A 200 45.98 11.02 -3.54
CA ILE A 200 46.60 12.32 -3.81
C ILE A 200 47.63 12.69 -2.72
N VAL A 201 47.32 12.43 -1.45
CA VAL A 201 48.27 12.68 -0.35
C VAL A 201 49.47 11.74 -0.41
N ALA A 202 49.30 10.44 -0.67
CA ALA A 202 50.40 9.48 -0.74
C ALA A 202 51.38 9.78 -1.89
N TRP A 203 50.88 9.87 -3.12
CA TRP A 203 51.73 10.14 -4.29
C TRP A 203 52.27 11.58 -4.29
N GLY A 204 51.50 12.55 -3.77
CA GLY A 204 51.95 13.94 -3.61
C GLY A 204 53.06 14.09 -2.57
N ALA A 205 52.96 13.40 -1.42
CA ALA A 205 54.00 13.39 -0.40
C ALA A 205 55.26 12.67 -0.88
N MET A 206 55.12 11.55 -1.61
CA MET A 206 56.25 10.84 -2.19
C MET A 206 57.03 11.73 -3.20
N LEU A 207 56.32 12.38 -4.12
CA LEU A 207 56.92 13.35 -5.05
C LEU A 207 57.62 14.50 -4.31
N PHE A 208 57.01 15.02 -3.23
CA PHE A 208 57.61 16.07 -2.40
C PHE A 208 58.92 15.62 -1.72
N PHE A 209 58.94 14.42 -1.13
CA PHE A 209 60.15 13.87 -0.51
C PHE A 209 61.27 13.57 -1.53
N LEU A 210 60.91 13.16 -2.75
CA LEU A 210 61.86 12.99 -3.85
C LEU A 210 62.42 14.33 -4.34
N LEU A 211 61.60 15.39 -4.42
CA LEU A 211 62.09 16.74 -4.72
C LEU A 211 63.07 17.24 -3.66
N LEU A 212 62.78 17.02 -2.38
CA LEU A 212 63.64 17.37 -1.24
C LEU A 212 64.88 16.46 -1.04
N ASN A 213 65.11 15.47 -1.90
CA ASN A 213 66.24 14.51 -1.83
C ASN A 213 66.27 13.64 -0.56
N VAL A 214 65.13 13.42 0.11
CA VAL A 214 65.04 12.75 1.44
C VAL A 214 65.46 11.26 1.41
N ALA A 215 65.59 10.65 0.22
CA ALA A 215 66.04 9.27 0.04
C ALA A 215 67.39 9.18 -0.71
N PRO A 216 68.56 9.32 -0.02
CA PRO A 216 69.88 9.28 -0.66
C PRO A 216 70.16 8.03 -1.49
N ALA A 217 69.65 6.86 -1.08
CA ALA A 217 69.83 5.59 -1.79
C ALA A 217 69.25 5.58 -3.22
N MET A 218 68.38 6.53 -3.58
CA MET A 218 67.80 6.64 -4.92
C MET A 218 68.63 7.51 -5.88
N ASN A 219 69.74 8.09 -5.41
CA ASN A 219 70.54 9.09 -6.09
C ASN A 219 71.80 8.54 -6.78
N HIS A 220 71.87 7.24 -7.07
CA HIS A 220 72.96 6.66 -7.87
C HIS A 220 72.60 6.65 -9.37
N PRO A 221 73.53 6.95 -10.30
CA PRO A 221 74.92 7.41 -10.07
C PRO A 221 75.04 8.84 -9.52
N SER A 222 74.09 9.73 -9.85
CA SER A 222 73.92 11.03 -9.18
C SER A 222 72.44 11.41 -9.10
N ALA A 223 72.07 12.30 -8.16
CA ALA A 223 70.69 12.77 -7.97
C ALA A 223 70.06 13.45 -9.21
N ASN A 224 70.91 13.86 -10.18
CA ASN A 224 70.52 14.51 -11.42
C ASN A 224 70.66 13.61 -12.66
N ASP A 225 71.13 12.36 -12.52
CA ASP A 225 71.30 11.41 -13.62
C ASP A 225 69.94 10.97 -14.20
N ASN A 226 69.78 11.03 -15.52
CA ASN A 226 68.55 10.66 -16.24
C ASN A 226 68.13 9.19 -16.09
N ASN A 227 69.03 8.32 -15.61
CA ASN A 227 68.80 6.92 -15.29
C ASN A 227 68.74 6.61 -13.77
N SER A 228 68.91 7.62 -12.90
CA SER A 228 68.75 7.46 -11.45
C SER A 228 67.37 6.91 -11.07
N ALA A 229 67.30 6.18 -9.96
CA ALA A 229 66.02 5.71 -9.42
C ALA A 229 65.11 6.90 -9.06
N ARG A 230 65.68 7.99 -8.52
CA ARG A 230 64.97 9.24 -8.22
C ARG A 230 64.26 9.82 -9.45
N LYS A 231 64.93 10.03 -10.59
CA LYS A 231 64.28 10.58 -11.79
C LYS A 231 63.24 9.63 -12.41
N LYS A 232 63.40 8.31 -12.23
CA LYS A 232 62.39 7.33 -12.66
C LYS A 232 61.11 7.42 -11.81
N TRP A 233 61.24 7.47 -10.48
CA TRP A 233 60.08 7.61 -9.58
C TRP A 233 59.41 8.98 -9.67
N LEU A 234 60.16 10.08 -9.83
CA LEU A 234 59.58 11.40 -10.08
C LEU A 234 58.66 11.44 -11.32
N GLU A 235 58.99 10.69 -12.38
CA GLU A 235 58.11 10.54 -13.56
C GLU A 235 56.89 9.66 -13.26
N ILE A 236 57.07 8.54 -12.54
CA ILE A 236 55.98 7.63 -12.14
C ILE A 236 54.94 8.40 -11.30
N ASP A 237 55.38 9.07 -10.23
CA ASP A 237 54.52 9.83 -9.33
C ASP A 237 53.80 10.97 -10.10
N SER A 238 54.52 11.66 -11.01
CA SER A 238 53.94 12.71 -11.84
C SER A 238 52.88 12.19 -12.81
N GLN A 239 53.08 11.01 -13.42
CA GLN A 239 52.09 10.38 -14.30
C GLN A 239 50.87 9.88 -13.52
N ILE A 240 51.06 9.33 -12.32
CA ILE A 240 49.97 8.87 -11.44
C ILE A 240 49.13 10.06 -10.95
N LEU A 241 49.76 11.14 -10.48
CA LEU A 241 49.07 12.37 -10.09
C LEU A 241 48.35 13.01 -11.29
N ASN A 242 48.99 13.06 -12.46
CA ASN A 242 48.34 13.52 -13.70
C ASN A 242 47.09 12.68 -14.01
N ALA A 243 47.17 11.34 -13.95
CA ALA A 243 46.04 10.46 -14.18
C ALA A 243 44.90 10.67 -13.16
N LEU A 244 45.21 10.83 -11.87
CA LEU A 244 44.23 11.13 -10.82
C LEU A 244 43.55 12.49 -11.07
N PHE A 245 44.28 13.51 -11.52
CA PHE A 245 43.68 14.78 -11.91
C PHE A 245 42.82 14.64 -13.18
N CYS A 246 43.26 13.89 -14.20
CA CYS A 246 42.49 13.58 -15.42
C CYS A 246 41.13 12.94 -15.14
N VAL A 247 41.04 12.01 -14.18
CA VAL A 247 39.76 11.38 -13.78
C VAL A 247 38.73 12.44 -13.36
N THR A 248 39.15 13.50 -12.67
CA THR A 248 38.24 14.60 -12.28
C THR A 248 38.12 15.69 -13.33
N GLY A 249 39.17 15.95 -14.12
CA GLY A 249 39.23 17.02 -15.11
C GLY A 249 38.49 16.69 -16.41
N PHE A 250 38.70 15.49 -16.95
CA PHE A 250 38.00 15.00 -18.15
C PHE A 250 36.74 14.21 -17.78
N GLY A 251 36.81 13.34 -16.76
CA GLY A 251 35.67 12.49 -16.38
C GLY A 251 34.44 13.27 -15.91
N LEU A 252 34.60 14.53 -15.48
CA LEU A 252 33.49 15.44 -15.14
C LEU A 252 33.28 16.57 -16.18
N ALA A 253 34.05 16.60 -17.26
CA ALA A 253 33.98 17.67 -18.27
C ALA A 253 32.59 17.84 -18.90
N PRO A 254 31.85 16.77 -19.30
CA PRO A 254 30.51 16.93 -19.86
C PRO A 254 29.56 17.71 -18.94
N TRP A 255 29.60 17.42 -17.64
CA TRP A 255 28.80 18.11 -16.63
C TRP A 255 29.27 19.55 -16.38
N ARG A 256 30.59 19.79 -16.33
CA ARG A 256 31.16 21.15 -16.21
C ARG A 256 30.72 22.06 -17.36
N PHE A 257 30.78 21.58 -18.61
CA PHE A 257 30.32 22.36 -19.76
C PHE A 257 28.78 22.46 -19.85
N ARG A 258 28.03 21.41 -19.48
CA ARG A 258 26.57 21.44 -19.34
C ARG A 258 26.13 22.51 -18.35
N ASP A 259 26.79 22.59 -17.20
CA ASP A 259 26.39 23.50 -16.12
C ASP A 259 26.90 24.93 -16.35
N TRP A 260 28.00 25.10 -17.10
CA TRP A 260 28.37 26.39 -17.71
C TRP A 260 27.34 26.88 -18.73
N TYR A 261 26.85 26.00 -19.62
CA TYR A 261 25.78 26.32 -20.58
C TYR A 261 24.44 26.64 -19.89
N ARG A 262 24.08 25.91 -18.83
CA ARG A 262 22.93 26.28 -17.99
C ARG A 262 23.13 27.64 -17.31
N TYR A 263 24.33 27.94 -16.82
CA TYR A 263 24.63 29.21 -16.17
C TYR A 263 24.54 30.39 -17.15
N THR A 264 25.10 30.26 -18.36
CA THR A 264 24.96 31.30 -19.39
C THR A 264 23.51 31.50 -19.80
N ARG A 265 22.71 30.43 -19.96
CA ARG A 265 21.26 30.55 -20.20
C ARG A 265 20.52 31.26 -19.07
N ALA A 266 20.77 30.85 -17.84
CA ALA A 266 20.10 31.39 -16.65
C ALA A 266 20.46 32.87 -16.39
N VAL A 267 21.68 33.31 -16.74
CA VAL A 267 22.12 34.70 -16.55
C VAL A 267 21.74 35.61 -17.73
N PHE A 268 21.94 35.18 -18.98
CA PHE A 268 21.69 36.04 -20.15
C PHE A 268 20.24 36.03 -20.65
N TRP A 269 19.50 34.93 -20.46
CA TRP A 269 18.11 34.80 -20.93
C TRP A 269 17.09 34.56 -19.80
N LYS A 270 17.49 34.68 -18.53
CA LYS A 270 16.65 34.46 -17.33
C LYS A 270 15.89 33.12 -17.33
N ASP A 271 16.56 32.08 -17.84
CA ASP A 271 16.01 30.72 -17.94
C ASP A 271 15.77 30.11 -16.53
N VAL A 272 14.52 30.11 -16.07
CA VAL A 272 14.12 29.60 -14.75
C VAL A 272 14.37 28.08 -14.62
N PRO A 273 13.96 27.20 -15.56
CA PRO A 273 14.31 25.78 -15.52
C PRO A 273 15.83 25.48 -15.49
N ALA A 274 16.66 26.31 -16.12
CA ALA A 274 18.11 26.20 -15.99
C ALA A 274 18.62 26.63 -14.60
N MET A 275 18.05 27.69 -14.02
CA MET A 275 18.39 28.16 -12.67
C MET A 275 17.96 27.18 -11.58
N GLN A 276 16.76 26.60 -11.68
CA GLN A 276 16.26 25.58 -10.74
C GLN A 276 17.21 24.37 -10.70
N LYS A 277 17.62 23.84 -11.87
CA LYS A 277 18.54 22.68 -11.96
C LYS A 277 19.94 22.99 -11.42
N LEU A 278 20.45 24.20 -11.61
CA LEU A 278 21.70 24.65 -10.97
C LEU A 278 21.56 24.81 -9.45
N THR A 279 20.38 25.24 -8.99
CA THR A 279 20.07 25.45 -7.57
C THR A 279 19.99 24.13 -6.82
N GLU A 280 19.25 23.15 -7.35
CA GLU A 280 19.15 21.79 -6.80
C GLU A 280 20.54 21.15 -6.64
N GLN A 281 21.35 21.19 -7.70
CA GLN A 281 22.71 20.66 -7.73
C GLN A 281 23.67 21.34 -6.73
N ASN A 282 23.44 22.62 -6.40
CA ASN A 282 24.27 23.40 -5.49
C ASN A 282 23.59 23.70 -4.13
N LYS A 283 22.51 22.99 -3.78
CA LYS A 283 21.65 23.30 -2.62
C LYS A 283 22.38 23.33 -1.27
N ALA A 284 23.55 22.71 -1.17
CA ALA A 284 24.39 22.70 0.04
C ALA A 284 25.08 24.05 0.34
N TRP A 285 25.09 25.00 -0.60
CA TRP A 285 25.79 26.29 -0.45
C TRP A 285 25.21 27.48 -1.23
N PHE A 286 24.36 27.24 -2.24
CA PHE A 286 23.78 28.29 -3.09
C PHE A 286 22.27 28.46 -2.86
N ARG A 287 21.78 29.70 -2.85
CA ARG A 287 20.36 30.08 -2.78
C ARG A 287 20.00 30.96 -4.00
N PRO A 288 18.89 30.72 -4.71
CA PRO A 288 18.57 31.40 -5.97
C PRO A 288 18.16 32.86 -5.75
N PRO A 289 18.23 33.71 -6.79
CA PRO A 289 17.62 35.04 -6.79
C PRO A 289 16.08 34.96 -6.82
N ALA A 290 15.40 36.01 -6.33
CA ALA A 290 13.94 36.05 -6.20
C ALA A 290 13.17 35.66 -7.48
N TRP A 291 13.56 36.20 -8.64
CA TRP A 291 12.97 35.90 -9.95
C TRP A 291 13.01 34.42 -10.37
N ALA A 292 13.87 33.61 -9.74
CA ALA A 292 13.98 32.17 -9.94
C ALA A 292 13.41 31.34 -8.77
N SER A 293 12.84 32.01 -7.76
CA SER A 293 12.14 31.41 -6.62
C SER A 293 10.62 31.66 -6.66
N GLU A 294 10.15 32.60 -7.49
CA GLU A 294 8.76 33.05 -7.63
C GLU A 294 7.83 32.06 -8.37
N GLN A 295 8.33 30.88 -8.78
CA GLN A 295 7.54 29.77 -9.35
C GLN A 295 7.61 28.47 -8.55
N ASP A 296 8.40 28.40 -7.46
CA ASP A 296 8.42 27.25 -6.53
C ASP A 296 7.31 27.36 -5.46
N THR A 297 6.56 28.47 -5.42
CA THR A 297 5.43 28.67 -4.51
C THR A 297 4.14 28.06 -5.07
N CYS A 298 3.84 26.83 -4.62
CA CYS A 298 2.47 26.57 -4.16
C CYS A 298 2.12 27.71 -3.17
N LEU A 299 0.98 28.36 -3.35
CA LEU A 299 0.67 29.62 -2.67
C LEU A 299 0.70 29.46 -1.14
N THR A 300 1.72 30.04 -0.50
CA THR A 300 1.74 30.24 0.96
C THR A 300 1.05 31.55 1.26
N ASP A 301 -0.29 31.53 1.35
CA ASP A 301 -0.99 32.69 1.91
C ASP A 301 -0.65 32.85 3.41
N SER A 302 -0.67 34.09 3.89
CA SER A 302 0.18 34.52 5.01
C SER A 302 -0.41 34.32 6.40
N THR A 303 -0.89 33.11 6.72
CA THR A 303 -1.18 32.71 8.10
C THR A 303 -1.06 31.19 8.36
N THR A 304 -0.35 30.81 9.43
CA THR A 304 -0.40 29.46 10.05
C THR A 304 0.21 28.29 9.24
N THR A 305 1.47 28.43 8.83
CA THR A 305 2.24 27.37 8.15
C THR A 305 2.75 26.27 9.08
N LEU A 306 2.56 25.00 8.68
CA LEU A 306 3.57 23.96 8.93
C LEU A 306 4.62 24.07 7.82
N PRO A 307 5.90 24.39 8.11
CA PRO A 307 6.84 24.72 7.04
C PRO A 307 7.26 23.52 6.18
N ARG A 308 6.99 23.61 4.87
CA ARG A 308 7.43 22.67 3.82
C ARG A 308 8.96 22.46 3.74
N SER A 309 9.74 23.31 4.41
CA SER A 309 11.14 23.06 4.75
C SER A 309 11.47 23.66 6.11
N THR A 310 11.32 22.88 7.19
CA THR A 310 11.87 23.24 8.51
C THR A 310 13.39 23.15 8.47
N THR A 311 14.04 24.29 8.20
CA THR A 311 15.44 24.48 8.56
C THR A 311 15.57 24.33 10.08
N PHE A 312 16.71 23.83 10.56
CA PHE A 312 16.91 23.49 11.98
C PHE A 312 16.74 24.70 12.92
N THR A 313 16.92 25.91 12.38
CA THR A 313 16.75 27.20 13.06
C THR A 313 15.40 27.88 12.82
N GLY A 314 14.62 27.43 11.84
CA GLY A 314 13.46 28.14 11.31
C GLY A 314 13.78 29.31 10.34
N GLU A 315 15.04 29.71 10.20
CA GLU A 315 15.47 30.77 9.28
C GLU A 315 15.96 30.21 7.93
N LYS A 316 15.84 30.99 6.85
CA LYS A 316 16.32 30.65 5.50
C LYS A 316 17.42 31.64 5.08
N ALA A 317 18.51 31.14 4.50
CA ALA A 317 19.63 31.99 4.08
C ALA A 317 19.25 32.88 2.87
N PRO A 318 19.73 34.13 2.82
CA PRO A 318 19.40 35.06 1.76
C PRO A 318 19.98 34.62 0.40
N PRO A 319 19.41 35.10 -0.74
CA PRO A 319 19.90 34.82 -2.08
C PRO A 319 21.40 34.98 -2.25
N THR A 320 22.05 33.99 -2.84
CA THR A 320 23.50 34.00 -3.09
C THR A 320 23.80 34.81 -4.35
N PRO A 321 24.72 35.79 -4.31
CA PRO A 321 25.08 36.57 -5.50
C PRO A 321 25.54 35.69 -6.67
N LEU A 322 24.88 35.82 -7.82
CA LEU A 322 25.07 34.94 -8.99
C LEU A 322 26.52 34.82 -9.47
N TRP A 323 27.33 35.87 -9.27
CA TRP A 323 28.75 35.85 -9.62
C TRP A 323 29.54 34.76 -8.88
N LYS A 324 29.12 34.33 -7.67
CA LYS A 324 29.79 33.26 -6.91
C LYS A 324 29.53 31.89 -7.52
N LEU A 325 28.31 31.65 -8.00
CA LEU A 325 27.97 30.46 -8.78
C LEU A 325 28.76 30.45 -10.09
N GLY A 326 28.76 31.56 -10.81
CA GLY A 326 29.57 31.75 -12.02
C GLY A 326 31.05 31.47 -11.78
N PHE A 327 31.68 32.13 -10.81
CA PHE A 327 33.08 31.95 -10.44
C PHE A 327 33.43 30.48 -10.20
N THR A 328 32.59 29.76 -9.44
CA THR A 328 32.79 28.34 -9.13
C THR A 328 32.75 27.47 -10.40
N ILE A 329 31.80 27.74 -11.31
CA ILE A 329 31.66 27.03 -12.58
C ILE A 329 32.82 27.37 -13.55
N TYR A 330 33.17 28.65 -13.69
CA TYR A 330 34.29 29.09 -14.53
C TYR A 330 35.63 28.50 -14.05
N MET A 331 35.87 28.43 -12.75
CA MET A 331 37.07 27.80 -12.18
C MET A 331 37.12 26.28 -12.45
N MET A 332 35.97 25.59 -12.46
CA MET A 332 35.91 24.18 -12.85
C MET A 332 36.15 23.95 -14.35
N VAL A 333 35.61 24.80 -15.23
CA VAL A 333 35.90 24.75 -16.67
C VAL A 333 37.39 25.05 -16.95
N LEU A 334 37.95 26.06 -16.28
CA LEU A 334 39.37 26.41 -16.37
C LEU A 334 40.27 25.27 -15.84
N ASN A 335 39.87 24.58 -14.76
CA ASN A 335 40.55 23.38 -14.27
C ASN A 335 40.59 22.25 -15.33
N THR A 336 39.49 22.01 -16.06
CA THR A 336 39.48 21.06 -17.19
C THR A 336 40.43 21.49 -18.31
N PHE A 337 40.47 22.79 -18.66
CA PHE A 337 41.36 23.30 -19.70
C PHE A 337 42.84 23.18 -19.30
N LEU A 338 43.19 23.55 -18.06
CA LEU A 338 44.55 23.42 -17.52
C LEU A 338 44.99 21.95 -17.49
N GLN A 339 44.08 21.02 -17.19
CA GLN A 339 44.36 19.59 -17.23
C GLN A 339 44.66 19.09 -18.65
N ALA A 340 43.97 19.61 -19.68
CA ALA A 340 44.30 19.32 -21.08
C ALA A 340 45.70 19.79 -21.48
N VAL A 341 46.09 21.00 -21.03
CA VAL A 341 47.45 21.54 -21.27
C VAL A 341 48.50 20.70 -20.52
N LEU A 342 48.24 20.28 -19.28
CA LEU A 342 49.13 19.39 -18.53
C LEU A 342 49.31 18.05 -19.27
N CYS A 343 48.24 17.45 -19.79
CA CYS A 343 48.30 16.20 -20.56
C CYS A 343 49.16 16.33 -21.82
N TYR A 344 49.04 17.45 -22.55
CA TYR A 344 49.89 17.72 -23.71
C TYR A 344 51.39 17.71 -23.36
N PHE A 345 51.79 18.33 -22.24
CA PHE A 345 53.19 18.28 -21.79
C PHE A 345 53.59 16.91 -21.20
N MET A 346 52.68 16.21 -20.51
CA MET A 346 52.97 14.91 -19.87
C MET A 346 53.06 13.75 -20.87
N TRP A 347 52.31 13.78 -21.98
CA TRP A 347 52.24 12.70 -22.97
C TRP A 347 52.84 13.06 -24.34
N GLY A 348 52.94 14.35 -24.69
CA GLY A 348 53.58 14.81 -25.93
C GLY A 348 55.10 14.95 -25.85
N TYR A 349 55.70 14.87 -24.67
CA TYR A 349 57.14 15.01 -24.44
C TYR A 349 57.67 13.86 -23.57
N ASN A 350 58.82 13.30 -23.95
CA ASN A 350 59.55 12.34 -23.12
C ASN A 350 60.04 12.99 -21.81
N ARG A 351 60.28 12.19 -20.77
CA ARG A 351 60.77 12.63 -19.45
C ARG A 351 62.13 13.37 -19.44
N ILE A 352 62.83 13.40 -20.57
CA ILE A 352 64.13 14.07 -20.75
C ILE A 352 63.95 15.44 -21.42
N ASP A 353 63.04 15.52 -22.40
CA ASP A 353 62.87 16.67 -23.28
C ASP A 353 61.72 17.61 -22.84
N ARG A 354 60.95 17.21 -21.82
CA ARG A 354 59.85 18.01 -21.26
C ARG A 354 60.39 19.26 -20.53
N PRO A 355 59.86 20.47 -20.80
CA PRO A 355 60.27 21.69 -20.09
C PRO A 355 60.04 21.56 -18.57
N SER A 356 61.11 21.71 -17.78
CA SER A 356 61.12 21.45 -16.33
C SER A 356 60.15 22.31 -15.52
N TRP A 357 59.80 23.50 -16.01
CA TRP A 357 58.81 24.38 -15.38
C TRP A 357 57.35 23.96 -15.66
N ALA A 358 57.07 23.32 -16.80
CA ALA A 358 55.70 23.16 -17.29
C ALA A 358 54.85 22.25 -16.40
N THR A 359 55.35 21.06 -16.04
CA THR A 359 54.63 20.12 -15.17
C THR A 359 54.29 20.76 -13.81
N GLY A 360 55.25 21.43 -13.17
CA GLY A 360 55.02 22.10 -11.88
C GLY A 360 54.00 23.24 -11.98
N THR A 361 54.14 24.11 -12.98
CA THR A 361 53.22 25.24 -13.20
C THR A 361 51.79 24.78 -13.46
N PHE A 362 51.57 23.82 -14.36
CA PHE A 362 50.20 23.39 -14.70
C PHE A 362 49.55 22.52 -13.61
N ILE A 363 50.33 21.73 -12.84
CA ILE A 363 49.82 21.09 -11.61
C ILE A 363 49.41 22.16 -10.59
N GLY A 364 50.24 23.19 -10.36
CA GLY A 364 49.95 24.27 -9.43
C GLY A 364 48.69 25.07 -9.79
N LEU A 365 48.54 25.46 -11.06
CA LEU A 365 47.35 26.16 -11.56
C LEU A 365 46.10 25.27 -11.56
N GLY A 366 46.24 23.98 -11.91
CA GLY A 366 45.16 23.00 -11.84
C GLY A 366 44.65 22.82 -10.40
N CYS A 367 45.56 22.61 -9.44
CA CYS A 367 45.21 22.51 -8.03
C CYS A 367 44.61 23.82 -7.50
N GLY A 368 45.20 24.96 -7.83
CA GLY A 368 44.73 26.28 -7.40
C GLY A 368 43.32 26.62 -7.86
N THR A 369 42.96 26.33 -9.12
CA THR A 369 41.60 26.55 -9.65
C THR A 369 40.57 25.65 -8.96
N GLY A 370 40.91 24.38 -8.72
CA GLY A 370 40.06 23.47 -7.93
C GLY A 370 39.89 23.92 -6.48
N LEU A 371 40.97 24.36 -5.84
CA LEU A 371 40.99 24.87 -4.46
C LEU A 371 40.11 26.11 -4.32
N LEU A 372 40.23 27.09 -5.21
CA LEU A 372 39.44 28.34 -5.17
C LEU A 372 37.94 28.09 -5.32
N ALA A 373 37.54 27.16 -6.21
CA ALA A 373 36.15 26.73 -6.32
C ALA A 373 35.65 26.03 -5.04
N GLY A 374 36.48 25.15 -4.45
CA GLY A 374 36.18 24.48 -3.18
C GLY A 374 36.04 25.44 -2.00
N LEU A 375 36.92 26.43 -1.89
CA LEU A 375 36.88 27.48 -0.85
C LEU A 375 35.64 28.38 -0.97
N MET A 376 35.22 28.72 -2.20
CA MET A 376 33.99 29.48 -2.45
C MET A 376 32.76 28.71 -1.95
N SER A 377 32.56 27.46 -2.40
CA SER A 377 31.45 26.62 -1.95
C SER A 377 31.52 26.30 -0.45
N TRP A 378 32.72 26.19 0.15
CA TRP A 378 32.90 25.98 1.58
C TRP A 378 32.50 27.21 2.41
N TRP A 379 32.91 28.41 2.00
CA TRP A 379 32.64 29.63 2.78
C TRP A 379 31.16 30.02 2.73
N GLU A 380 30.53 29.93 1.56
CA GLU A 380 29.09 30.15 1.43
C GLU A 380 28.29 29.01 2.10
N GLY A 381 28.73 27.75 1.96
CA GLY A 381 28.16 26.60 2.67
C GLY A 381 28.16 26.76 4.19
N ARG A 382 29.25 27.28 4.78
CA ARG A 382 29.29 27.62 6.22
C ARG A 382 28.45 28.83 6.61
N LYS A 383 28.14 29.76 5.68
CA LYS A 383 27.15 30.83 5.92
C LYS A 383 25.73 30.26 5.93
N VAL A 384 25.40 29.42 4.96
CA VAL A 384 24.12 28.70 4.90
C VAL A 384 23.92 27.84 6.15
N LYS A 385 24.87 26.97 6.51
CA LYS A 385 24.78 26.14 7.74
C LYS A 385 24.73 26.97 9.04
N LYS A 386 25.29 28.19 9.08
CA LYS A 386 25.17 29.08 10.25
C LYS A 386 23.76 29.66 10.39
N ILE A 387 23.05 29.91 9.29
CA ILE A 387 21.71 30.51 9.29
C ILE A 387 20.63 29.43 9.38
N GLU A 388 20.73 28.35 8.59
CA GLU A 388 19.70 27.31 8.45
C GLU A 388 19.93 26.08 9.34
N GLY A 389 21.16 25.92 9.88
CA GLY A 389 21.60 24.72 10.59
C GLY A 389 21.80 23.49 9.67
N PRO A 390 21.88 22.26 10.22
CA PRO A 390 21.97 21.02 9.46
C PRO A 390 20.66 20.66 8.72
N GLU A 391 20.77 19.85 7.66
CA GLU A 391 19.61 19.36 6.88
C GLU A 391 18.70 18.45 7.74
N VAL A 392 17.55 18.94 8.17
CA VAL A 392 16.53 18.14 8.88
C VAL A 392 15.62 17.45 7.87
N LYS A 393 15.47 16.14 8.00
CA LYS A 393 14.46 15.35 7.29
C LYS A 393 13.36 14.97 8.26
N VAL A 394 12.21 15.63 8.13
CA VAL A 394 10.99 15.24 8.83
C VAL A 394 10.49 13.93 8.23
N VAL A 395 10.43 12.88 9.05
CA VAL A 395 9.90 11.57 8.68
C VAL A 395 8.41 11.57 9.02
N ALA A 396 7.60 12.09 8.09
CA ALA A 396 6.30 11.46 7.87
C ALA A 396 6.53 9.99 7.49
N PHE A 397 5.60 9.09 7.83
CA PHE A 397 5.73 7.65 7.55
C PHE A 397 5.57 7.36 6.04
N ILE A 398 6.55 7.77 5.25
CA ILE A 398 6.66 7.43 3.84
C ILE A 398 6.90 5.92 3.75
N LEU A 399 5.88 5.24 3.24
CA LEU A 399 5.97 3.88 2.76
C LEU A 399 7.21 3.72 1.87
N SER A 400 8.14 2.87 2.29
CA SER A 400 9.18 2.36 1.39
C SER A 400 8.47 1.64 0.26
N THR A 401 8.39 2.28 -0.91
CA THR A 401 7.95 1.59 -2.12
C THR A 401 9.04 0.59 -2.48
N ASP A 402 8.79 -0.70 -2.24
CA ASP A 402 9.68 -1.79 -2.64
C ASP A 402 9.81 -1.80 -4.17
N LYS A 403 10.80 -1.06 -4.68
CA LYS A 403 11.08 -0.90 -6.11
C LYS A 403 11.85 -2.09 -6.70
N ALA A 404 11.57 -3.28 -6.20
CA ALA A 404 11.54 -4.48 -7.04
C ALA A 404 10.17 -4.50 -7.75
N ARG A 405 10.02 -3.73 -8.83
CA ARG A 405 8.86 -3.88 -9.73
C ARG A 405 9.00 -5.25 -10.41
N HIS A 406 8.37 -6.27 -9.84
CA HIS A 406 8.20 -7.57 -10.47
C HIS A 406 7.56 -7.35 -11.84
N ALA A 407 8.19 -7.84 -12.90
CA ALA A 407 7.69 -7.70 -14.26
C ALA A 407 6.27 -8.31 -14.35
N PRO A 408 5.41 -7.79 -15.23
CA PRO A 408 4.17 -8.47 -15.58
C PRO A 408 4.47 -9.90 -16.09
N PRO A 409 3.65 -10.91 -15.76
CA PRO A 409 3.72 -12.21 -16.40
C PRO A 409 3.32 -12.09 -17.88
N ASN A 410 3.75 -13.05 -18.70
CA ASN A 410 3.17 -13.23 -20.03
C ASN A 410 1.72 -13.75 -19.88
N PRO A 411 0.80 -13.44 -20.81
CA PRO A 411 -0.51 -14.07 -20.85
C PRO A 411 -0.43 -15.60 -20.95
N GLU A 412 -1.28 -16.31 -20.21
CA GLU A 412 -1.40 -17.76 -20.25
C GLU A 412 -2.40 -18.23 -21.34
N PRO A 413 -2.17 -19.40 -21.97
CA PRO A 413 -3.12 -19.97 -22.93
C PRO A 413 -4.31 -20.63 -22.20
N ILE A 414 -5.49 -20.03 -22.35
CA ILE A 414 -6.73 -20.46 -21.68
C ILE A 414 -7.65 -21.17 -22.68
N SER A 415 -8.19 -22.32 -22.28
CA SER A 415 -9.27 -23.01 -23.00
C SER A 415 -10.58 -22.90 -22.21
N LEU A 416 -11.69 -22.62 -22.88
CA LEU A 416 -12.99 -22.34 -22.27
C LEU A 416 -14.02 -23.39 -22.69
N SER A 417 -14.81 -23.90 -21.72
CA SER A 417 -15.90 -24.85 -21.94
C SER A 417 -17.06 -24.59 -21.00
N THR A 418 -18.29 -24.94 -21.40
CA THR A 418 -19.49 -24.83 -20.56
C THR A 418 -19.83 -26.18 -19.93
N LEU A 419 -20.06 -26.22 -18.61
CA LEU A 419 -20.45 -27.46 -17.93
C LEU A 419 -21.93 -27.83 -18.19
N PRO A 420 -22.26 -29.12 -18.28
CA PRO A 420 -23.62 -29.58 -18.60
C PRO A 420 -24.56 -29.44 -17.40
N LEU A 421 -25.29 -28.32 -17.37
CA LEU A 421 -26.45 -28.09 -16.49
C LEU A 421 -27.68 -28.90 -16.95
N PRO A 422 -28.69 -29.09 -16.07
CA PRO A 422 -29.95 -29.77 -16.43
C PRO A 422 -30.71 -29.11 -17.61
N PRO A 423 -31.61 -29.86 -18.28
CA PRO A 423 -32.49 -29.32 -19.30
C PRO A 423 -33.51 -28.34 -18.70
N VAL A 424 -34.04 -27.44 -19.53
CA VAL A 424 -35.01 -26.42 -19.16
C VAL A 424 -36.43 -26.97 -19.27
N ALA A 425 -37.26 -26.78 -18.23
CA ALA A 425 -38.66 -27.18 -18.26
C ALA A 425 -39.48 -26.31 -19.24
N PRO A 426 -40.39 -26.88 -20.05
CA PRO A 426 -41.27 -26.11 -20.94
C PRO A 426 -42.19 -25.11 -20.23
N SER A 427 -42.58 -25.40 -18.99
CA SER A 427 -43.32 -24.50 -18.10
C SER A 427 -42.99 -24.82 -16.63
N ASN A 428 -43.50 -24.01 -15.70
CA ASN A 428 -43.41 -24.26 -14.26
C ASN A 428 -44.56 -25.13 -13.72
N GLU A 429 -45.38 -25.73 -14.59
CA GLU A 429 -46.54 -26.54 -14.18
C GLU A 429 -46.10 -27.96 -13.77
N SER A 430 -46.73 -28.53 -12.74
CA SER A 430 -46.38 -29.88 -12.26
C SER A 430 -46.54 -30.92 -13.38
N GLY A 431 -45.46 -31.66 -13.65
CA GLY A 431 -45.36 -32.64 -14.74
C GLY A 431 -44.87 -32.08 -16.08
N ALA A 432 -44.54 -30.80 -16.21
CA ALA A 432 -43.95 -30.24 -17.44
C ALA A 432 -42.54 -30.81 -17.77
N CYS A 433 -41.79 -31.25 -16.75
CA CYS A 433 -40.54 -32.00 -16.91
C CYS A 433 -40.86 -33.48 -17.21
N THR A 434 -41.26 -33.78 -18.45
CA THR A 434 -41.61 -35.15 -18.88
C THR A 434 -40.37 -35.97 -19.27
N PRO A 435 -40.47 -37.30 -19.40
CA PRO A 435 -39.38 -38.15 -19.90
C PRO A 435 -38.90 -37.78 -21.32
N GLU A 436 -39.72 -37.12 -22.14
CA GLU A 436 -39.32 -36.58 -23.44
C GLU A 436 -38.38 -35.37 -23.31
N VAL A 437 -38.46 -34.62 -22.20
CA VAL A 437 -37.57 -33.49 -21.87
C VAL A 437 -36.33 -33.99 -21.12
N ASN A 438 -36.49 -34.87 -20.13
CA ASN A 438 -35.39 -35.52 -19.42
C ASN A 438 -35.63 -37.03 -19.28
N GLN A 439 -35.05 -37.81 -20.20
CA GLN A 439 -35.17 -39.27 -20.25
C GLN A 439 -34.66 -39.99 -18.99
N ASN A 440 -33.79 -39.34 -18.20
CA ASN A 440 -33.22 -39.90 -16.97
C ASN A 440 -34.07 -39.56 -15.72
N GLY A 441 -35.11 -38.72 -15.84
CA GLY A 441 -35.93 -38.27 -14.71
C GLY A 441 -35.21 -37.40 -13.67
N THR A 442 -33.99 -36.92 -13.96
CA THR A 442 -33.13 -36.20 -12.98
C THR A 442 -33.43 -34.69 -12.88
N GLY A 443 -34.71 -34.32 -12.97
CA GLY A 443 -35.21 -32.95 -12.90
C GLY A 443 -34.95 -32.08 -14.13
N CYS A 444 -35.69 -30.97 -14.23
CA CYS A 444 -35.50 -29.91 -15.22
C CYS A 444 -35.40 -28.56 -14.48
N MET A 445 -34.51 -27.67 -14.91
CA MET A 445 -34.35 -26.35 -14.29
C MET A 445 -35.29 -25.31 -14.90
N THR A 446 -35.47 -24.17 -14.23
CA THR A 446 -36.08 -22.99 -14.86
C THR A 446 -35.17 -22.47 -15.99
N LEU A 447 -35.65 -21.50 -16.78
CA LEU A 447 -34.76 -20.72 -17.67
C LEU A 447 -33.60 -20.02 -16.91
N ALA A 448 -33.78 -19.87 -15.59
CA ALA A 448 -32.88 -19.37 -14.55
C ALA A 448 -32.42 -17.92 -14.68
N SER A 449 -32.50 -17.19 -13.56
CA SER A 449 -31.84 -15.91 -13.34
C SER A 449 -30.67 -16.08 -12.36
N ASN A 450 -29.95 -15.00 -12.08
CA ASN A 450 -28.92 -14.95 -11.02
C ASN A 450 -29.47 -15.28 -9.61
N GLN A 451 -30.80 -15.32 -9.43
CA GLN A 451 -31.46 -15.70 -8.17
C GLN A 451 -31.68 -17.23 -8.08
N ASP A 452 -31.82 -17.89 -9.24
CA ASP A 452 -32.13 -19.32 -9.39
C ASP A 452 -30.88 -20.20 -9.54
N PHE A 453 -29.68 -19.60 -9.52
CA PHE A 453 -28.45 -20.22 -9.97
C PHE A 453 -27.23 -19.62 -9.27
N GLN A 454 -26.26 -20.44 -8.90
CA GLN A 454 -24.91 -19.97 -8.58
C GLN A 454 -23.86 -21.08 -8.80
N ALA A 455 -22.79 -20.77 -9.53
CA ALA A 455 -21.62 -21.64 -9.60
C ALA A 455 -20.88 -21.66 -8.24
N GLY A 456 -20.42 -22.85 -7.83
CA GLY A 456 -19.74 -23.07 -6.56
C GLY A 456 -18.28 -23.49 -6.72
N GLY A 457 -17.71 -23.98 -5.62
CA GLY A 457 -16.38 -24.57 -5.60
C GLY A 457 -16.30 -25.95 -6.27
N PHE A 458 -15.09 -26.32 -6.68
CA PHE A 458 -14.75 -27.71 -6.97
C PHE A 458 -14.85 -28.58 -5.71
N LEU A 459 -15.06 -29.88 -5.88
CA LEU A 459 -14.73 -30.86 -4.86
C LEU A 459 -13.20 -31.06 -4.78
N PRO A 460 -12.67 -31.67 -3.71
CA PRO A 460 -11.22 -31.89 -3.53
C PRO A 460 -10.56 -32.82 -4.55
N ASP A 461 -11.33 -33.43 -5.47
CA ASP A 461 -10.81 -34.22 -6.59
C ASP A 461 -10.51 -33.39 -7.85
N GLY A 462 -11.01 -32.15 -7.95
CA GLY A 462 -10.89 -31.31 -9.15
C GLY A 462 -11.76 -31.76 -10.34
N GLU A 463 -12.30 -32.98 -10.35
CA GLU A 463 -13.14 -33.51 -11.43
C GLU A 463 -14.60 -33.03 -11.34
N HIS A 464 -15.03 -32.52 -10.18
CA HIS A 464 -16.42 -32.20 -9.88
C HIS A 464 -16.62 -30.75 -9.39
N VAL A 465 -17.67 -30.07 -9.87
CA VAL A 465 -18.04 -28.70 -9.47
C VAL A 465 -19.42 -28.68 -8.82
N LEU A 466 -19.56 -27.97 -7.69
CA LEU A 466 -20.82 -27.70 -7.03
C LEU A 466 -21.59 -26.57 -7.72
N VAL A 467 -22.91 -26.67 -7.81
CA VAL A 467 -23.78 -25.63 -8.38
C VAL A 467 -25.09 -25.56 -7.61
N HIS A 468 -25.54 -24.36 -7.24
CA HIS A 468 -26.92 -24.09 -6.82
C HIS A 468 -27.80 -23.93 -8.07
N ILE A 469 -28.95 -24.60 -8.11
CA ILE A 469 -29.96 -24.45 -9.17
C ILE A 469 -31.39 -24.53 -8.61
N THR A 470 -32.35 -23.83 -9.24
CA THR A 470 -33.79 -24.05 -9.06
C THR A 470 -34.31 -25.07 -10.08
N PHE A 471 -34.73 -26.25 -9.61
CA PHE A 471 -35.52 -27.21 -10.39
C PHE A 471 -37.01 -26.80 -10.41
N THR A 472 -37.72 -27.13 -11.49
CA THR A 472 -39.14 -26.80 -11.70
C THR A 472 -39.85 -27.86 -12.55
N GLY A 473 -41.18 -27.80 -12.59
CA GLY A 473 -41.99 -28.62 -13.50
C GLY A 473 -42.01 -30.13 -13.20
N ALA A 474 -41.45 -30.57 -12.07
CA ALA A 474 -41.46 -31.98 -11.67
C ALA A 474 -42.89 -32.54 -11.53
N PRO A 475 -43.12 -33.84 -11.81
CA PRO A 475 -44.40 -34.48 -11.57
C PRO A 475 -44.76 -34.52 -10.07
N SER A 476 -46.05 -34.62 -9.77
CA SER A 476 -46.52 -34.77 -8.40
C SER A 476 -46.14 -36.13 -7.80
N SER A 477 -45.90 -36.16 -6.48
CA SER A 477 -45.78 -37.40 -5.70
C SER A 477 -47.00 -38.32 -5.93
N PRO A 478 -46.84 -39.65 -6.10
CA PRO A 478 -45.68 -40.46 -5.71
C PRO A 478 -44.64 -40.73 -6.82
N ASP A 479 -44.58 -39.94 -7.90
CA ASP A 479 -43.54 -40.11 -8.92
C ASP A 479 -42.12 -39.93 -8.32
N PRO A 480 -41.13 -40.81 -8.59
CA PRO A 480 -39.77 -40.66 -8.08
C PRO A 480 -39.08 -39.34 -8.44
N SER A 481 -39.48 -38.71 -9.55
CA SER A 481 -38.95 -37.44 -10.06
C SER A 481 -39.52 -36.22 -9.33
N SER A 482 -40.56 -36.40 -8.49
CA SER A 482 -41.16 -35.32 -7.68
C SER A 482 -40.20 -34.65 -6.69
N VAL A 483 -39.04 -35.27 -6.45
CA VAL A 483 -37.98 -34.78 -5.56
C VAL A 483 -37.12 -33.65 -6.13
N TYR A 484 -37.27 -33.32 -7.42
CA TYR A 484 -36.51 -32.29 -8.12
C TYR A 484 -37.36 -31.01 -8.27
N ASN A 485 -37.61 -30.27 -7.19
CA ASN A 485 -38.47 -29.08 -7.24
C ASN A 485 -38.08 -28.03 -6.19
N GLY A 486 -37.82 -26.81 -6.64
CA GLY A 486 -37.27 -25.73 -5.82
C GLY A 486 -35.75 -25.63 -5.90
N SER A 487 -35.14 -24.89 -4.97
CA SER A 487 -33.69 -24.68 -4.92
C SER A 487 -32.95 -25.90 -4.36
N HIS A 488 -31.91 -26.35 -5.06
CA HIS A 488 -31.08 -27.50 -4.69
C HIS A 488 -29.59 -27.27 -4.98
N ILE A 489 -28.74 -28.04 -4.30
CA ILE A 489 -27.32 -28.17 -4.67
C ILE A 489 -27.13 -29.44 -5.51
N VAL A 490 -26.53 -29.28 -6.68
CA VAL A 490 -26.03 -30.37 -7.52
C VAL A 490 -24.50 -30.38 -7.56
N VAL A 491 -23.94 -31.53 -7.92
CA VAL A 491 -22.54 -31.68 -8.32
C VAL A 491 -22.48 -32.13 -9.78
N ILE A 492 -21.65 -31.47 -10.58
CA ILE A 492 -21.53 -31.67 -12.04
C ILE A 492 -20.11 -32.12 -12.37
N LYS A 493 -19.96 -33.04 -13.32
CA LYS A 493 -18.66 -33.48 -13.81
C LYS A 493 -18.05 -32.52 -14.83
N THR A 494 -16.76 -32.26 -14.70
CA THR A 494 -15.97 -31.43 -15.63
C THR A 494 -15.50 -32.19 -16.87
N ASP A 495 -15.41 -33.51 -16.79
CA ASP A 495 -14.87 -34.39 -17.83
C ASP A 495 -15.89 -34.87 -18.89
N GLY A 496 -17.15 -34.43 -18.78
CA GLY A 496 -18.25 -34.84 -19.65
C GLY A 496 -18.77 -36.28 -19.45
N LYS A 497 -18.24 -37.05 -18.48
CA LYS A 497 -18.79 -38.36 -18.11
C LYS A 497 -20.10 -38.20 -17.32
N VAL A 498 -20.85 -39.29 -17.20
CA VAL A 498 -22.13 -39.32 -16.46
C VAL A 498 -21.99 -39.96 -15.07
N PHE A 499 -22.98 -39.72 -14.20
CA PHE A 499 -23.22 -40.47 -12.98
C PHE A 499 -24.06 -41.74 -13.27
N PRO A 500 -24.22 -42.67 -12.32
CA PRO A 500 -25.05 -43.87 -12.51
C PRO A 500 -26.53 -43.62 -12.85
N SER A 501 -27.00 -42.38 -12.69
CA SER A 501 -28.31 -41.89 -13.15
C SER A 501 -28.42 -41.65 -14.66
N GLY A 502 -27.31 -41.76 -15.41
CA GLY A 502 -27.24 -41.40 -16.83
C GLY A 502 -27.03 -39.91 -17.11
N SER A 503 -27.13 -39.05 -16.09
CA SER A 503 -26.92 -37.59 -16.21
C SER A 503 -25.51 -37.18 -15.76
N PRO A 504 -24.91 -36.11 -16.33
CA PRO A 504 -23.60 -35.59 -15.90
C PRO A 504 -23.64 -34.77 -14.60
N TRP A 505 -24.81 -34.62 -13.97
CA TRP A 505 -25.00 -34.11 -12.61
C TRP A 505 -25.60 -35.16 -11.67
N LYS A 506 -25.28 -35.03 -10.38
CA LYS A 506 -25.93 -35.69 -9.25
C LYS A 506 -26.50 -34.61 -8.33
N CYS A 507 -27.78 -34.72 -7.94
CA CYS A 507 -28.33 -33.83 -6.92
C CYS A 507 -27.94 -34.30 -5.52
N LEU A 508 -27.52 -33.36 -4.66
CA LEU A 508 -27.08 -33.64 -3.28
C LEU A 508 -28.19 -33.35 -2.26
N THR A 509 -29.11 -32.42 -2.55
CA THR A 509 -30.22 -32.05 -1.65
C THR A 509 -31.61 -32.49 -2.13
N CYS A 510 -31.72 -33.26 -3.22
CA CYS A 510 -33.01 -33.77 -3.71
C CYS A 510 -33.41 -35.02 -2.91
N GLY A 511 -34.69 -35.10 -2.52
CA GLY A 511 -35.27 -36.28 -1.84
C GLY A 511 -34.75 -36.55 -0.43
N LEU A 512 -34.10 -35.56 0.21
CA LEU A 512 -33.60 -35.69 1.58
C LEU A 512 -34.76 -35.97 2.55
N PHE A 513 -34.56 -36.92 3.47
CA PHE A 513 -35.57 -37.30 4.43
C PHE A 513 -35.78 -36.17 5.45
N GLU A 514 -37.03 -35.80 5.76
CA GLU A 514 -37.38 -34.71 6.71
C GLU A 514 -36.60 -34.78 8.04
N LYS A 515 -36.41 -36.00 8.56
CA LYS A 515 -35.67 -36.27 9.81
C LYS A 515 -34.21 -35.82 9.77
N ASN A 516 -33.61 -35.70 8.58
CA ASN A 516 -32.21 -35.36 8.29
C ASN A 516 -31.99 -33.87 7.98
N ILE A 517 -33.06 -33.08 7.80
CA ILE A 517 -33.04 -31.66 7.34
C ILE A 517 -33.81 -30.71 8.28
N LYS A 518 -33.97 -31.09 9.55
CA LYS A 518 -34.74 -30.32 10.54
C LYS A 518 -34.14 -28.94 10.75
N GLU A 519 -34.98 -27.91 10.70
CA GLU A 519 -34.59 -26.50 10.86
C GLU A 519 -33.45 -26.05 9.91
N MET A 520 -33.36 -26.67 8.72
CA MET A 520 -32.47 -26.25 7.64
C MET A 520 -32.84 -24.83 7.20
N SER A 521 -31.83 -23.97 7.03
CA SER A 521 -32.02 -22.61 6.51
C SER A 521 -32.47 -22.67 5.05
N PRO A 522 -33.45 -21.85 4.61
CA PRO A 522 -33.91 -21.82 3.21
C PRO A 522 -32.91 -21.18 2.23
N THR A 523 -31.66 -20.94 2.65
CA THR A 523 -30.63 -20.28 1.85
C THR A 523 -29.72 -21.28 1.15
N TYR A 524 -29.36 -21.00 -0.11
CA TYR A 524 -28.59 -21.91 -0.98
C TYR A 524 -27.35 -21.26 -1.63
N SER A 525 -26.99 -20.03 -1.25
CA SER A 525 -25.89 -19.26 -1.84
C SER A 525 -24.50 -19.79 -1.48
N TYR A 526 -23.48 -19.37 -2.25
CA TYR A 526 -22.06 -19.63 -1.99
C TYR A 526 -21.67 -21.11 -1.76
N PRO A 527 -22.12 -22.09 -2.59
CA PRO A 527 -21.79 -23.50 -2.40
C PRO A 527 -20.28 -23.77 -2.46
N GLN A 528 -19.73 -24.33 -1.37
CA GLN A 528 -18.30 -24.51 -1.12
C GLN A 528 -18.05 -25.91 -0.54
N ALA A 529 -17.13 -26.68 -1.12
CA ALA A 529 -16.75 -28.00 -0.62
C ALA A 529 -15.76 -27.91 0.54
N PHE A 530 -15.86 -28.85 1.48
CA PHE A 530 -14.79 -29.11 2.44
C PHE A 530 -13.73 -30.03 1.82
N GLY A 531 -12.48 -29.89 2.24
CA GLY A 531 -11.32 -30.71 1.85
C GLY A 531 -11.50 -32.22 2.10
N ASP A 532 -12.36 -32.60 3.04
CA ASP A 532 -12.76 -34.00 3.22
C ASP A 532 -13.55 -34.61 2.04
N GLY A 533 -14.19 -33.81 1.18
CA GLY A 533 -15.01 -34.25 0.04
C GLY A 533 -16.30 -34.96 0.43
N LYS A 534 -16.75 -34.80 1.68
CA LYS A 534 -17.94 -35.40 2.31
C LYS A 534 -18.95 -34.35 2.75
N ARG A 535 -18.50 -33.12 2.99
CA ARG A 535 -19.33 -31.98 3.42
C ARG A 535 -19.38 -30.85 2.37
N VAL A 536 -20.47 -30.10 2.38
CA VAL A 536 -20.67 -28.88 1.57
C VAL A 536 -21.26 -27.77 2.44
N LEU A 537 -20.63 -26.60 2.47
CA LEU A 537 -21.20 -25.35 2.96
C LEU A 537 -22.09 -24.77 1.85
N PHE A 538 -23.34 -24.40 2.15
CA PHE A 538 -24.25 -23.70 1.23
C PHE A 538 -25.31 -22.94 2.01
N GLY A 539 -25.55 -21.67 1.66
CA GLY A 539 -26.29 -20.73 2.49
C GLY A 539 -25.78 -20.76 3.93
N ASN A 540 -26.70 -20.76 4.90
CA ASN A 540 -26.39 -20.94 6.31
C ASN A 540 -26.50 -22.41 6.76
N ASN A 541 -26.09 -23.35 5.89
CA ASN A 541 -26.15 -24.80 6.12
C ASN A 541 -24.83 -25.52 5.81
N ILE A 542 -24.61 -26.67 6.46
CA ILE A 542 -23.59 -27.66 6.08
C ILE A 542 -24.28 -29.00 5.80
N LEU A 543 -24.18 -29.47 4.55
CA LEU A 543 -24.52 -30.84 4.16
C LEU A 543 -23.38 -31.78 4.55
N ASP A 544 -23.71 -33.00 4.97
CA ASP A 544 -22.76 -34.02 5.42
C ASP A 544 -23.21 -35.44 5.00
N CYS A 545 -22.38 -36.15 4.24
CA CYS A 545 -22.62 -37.54 3.82
C CYS A 545 -21.87 -38.61 4.65
N ARG A 546 -21.37 -38.21 5.83
CA ARG A 546 -20.79 -39.05 6.90
C ARG A 546 -19.57 -39.87 6.47
N GLU A 547 -19.77 -41.13 6.12
CA GLU A 547 -18.67 -42.05 5.81
C GLU A 547 -18.25 -41.96 4.34
N HIS A 548 -19.14 -41.51 3.46
CA HIS A 548 -18.98 -41.52 2.00
C HIS A 548 -18.63 -40.15 1.44
N LYS A 549 -17.90 -40.13 0.32
CA LYS A 549 -17.70 -38.93 -0.50
C LYS A 549 -19.02 -38.54 -1.17
N LEU A 550 -19.20 -37.25 -1.44
CA LEU A 550 -20.45 -36.70 -2.02
C LEU A 550 -20.84 -37.35 -3.35
N VAL A 551 -19.85 -37.74 -4.15
CA VAL A 551 -20.02 -38.38 -5.46
C VAL A 551 -20.24 -39.89 -5.42
N ASP A 552 -20.02 -40.54 -4.27
CA ASP A 552 -20.21 -41.99 -4.12
C ASP A 552 -21.65 -42.39 -4.40
N ALA A 553 -21.85 -43.59 -4.97
CA ALA A 553 -23.17 -44.22 -5.07
C ALA A 553 -23.75 -44.57 -3.67
N ALA A 554 -22.88 -44.74 -2.66
CA ALA A 554 -23.27 -44.96 -1.27
C ALA A 554 -23.66 -43.68 -0.52
N CYS A 555 -23.45 -42.50 -1.10
CA CYS A 555 -23.96 -41.23 -0.57
C CYS A 555 -25.39 -41.00 -1.11
N THR A 556 -26.38 -41.42 -0.31
CA THR A 556 -27.82 -41.44 -0.67
C THR A 556 -28.66 -40.52 0.24
N PRO A 557 -29.88 -40.10 -0.17
CA PRO A 557 -30.70 -39.13 0.59
C PRO A 557 -31.08 -39.55 2.03
N GLU A 558 -31.07 -40.86 2.32
CA GLU A 558 -31.29 -41.43 3.66
C GLU A 558 -30.10 -41.19 4.61
N ARG A 559 -28.89 -41.06 4.03
CA ARG A 559 -27.60 -40.98 4.72
C ARG A 559 -27.08 -39.54 4.78
N THR A 560 -27.34 -38.75 3.75
CA THR A 560 -27.07 -37.31 3.71
C THR A 560 -27.88 -36.58 4.78
N HIS A 561 -27.20 -35.75 5.57
CA HIS A 561 -27.83 -34.84 6.53
C HIS A 561 -27.53 -33.38 6.15
N VAL A 562 -28.37 -32.46 6.59
CA VAL A 562 -28.10 -31.02 6.52
C VAL A 562 -28.24 -30.42 7.91
N TYR A 563 -27.22 -29.64 8.30
CA TYR A 563 -27.12 -29.04 9.62
C TYR A 563 -27.06 -27.51 9.48
N PRO A 564 -27.97 -26.75 10.13
CA PRO A 564 -27.90 -25.29 10.10
C PRO A 564 -26.65 -24.78 10.84
N ILE A 565 -26.21 -23.58 10.47
CA ILE A 565 -25.12 -22.85 11.13
C ILE A 565 -25.73 -21.76 12.02
N ARG A 566 -25.32 -21.71 13.30
CA ARG A 566 -25.77 -20.72 14.27
C ARG A 566 -24.60 -19.91 14.83
N TRP A 567 -24.68 -18.59 14.74
CA TRP A 567 -23.80 -17.68 15.50
C TRP A 567 -24.54 -17.20 16.76
N ASN A 568 -23.96 -17.40 17.94
CA ASN A 568 -24.61 -16.98 19.18
C ASN A 568 -24.44 -15.48 19.45
N ASN A 569 -25.53 -14.73 19.46
CA ASN A 569 -25.56 -13.28 19.71
C ASN A 569 -26.15 -12.88 21.08
N SER A 570 -26.73 -13.80 21.86
CA SER A 570 -27.27 -13.50 23.21
C SER A 570 -26.30 -13.94 24.32
N PRO A 571 -26.08 -13.13 25.39
CA PRO A 571 -25.20 -13.48 26.52
C PRO A 571 -25.53 -14.80 27.21
N ASP A 572 -26.82 -15.14 27.28
CA ASP A 572 -27.36 -16.34 27.92
C ASP A 572 -27.39 -17.58 26.99
N GLY A 573 -26.99 -17.43 25.73
CA GLY A 573 -27.03 -18.48 24.72
C GLY A 573 -28.40 -18.70 24.06
N THR A 574 -29.45 -17.96 24.43
CA THR A 574 -30.82 -18.17 23.92
C THR A 574 -31.07 -17.48 22.56
N GLY A 575 -32.30 -17.54 22.07
CA GLY A 575 -32.71 -16.98 20.78
C GLY A 575 -32.19 -17.74 19.55
N GLU A 576 -32.56 -17.28 18.37
CA GLU A 576 -32.22 -17.89 17.06
C GLU A 576 -30.74 -17.73 16.67
N GLY A 577 -30.06 -16.73 17.24
CA GLY A 577 -28.70 -16.36 16.88
C GLY A 577 -28.63 -15.08 16.04
N GLY A 578 -27.43 -14.74 15.57
CA GLY A 578 -27.18 -13.58 14.71
C GLY A 578 -27.36 -13.91 13.23
N ALA A 579 -27.91 -12.95 12.47
CA ALA A 579 -28.09 -13.07 11.02
C ALA A 579 -26.75 -12.96 10.28
N ILE A 580 -26.22 -14.10 9.86
CA ILE A 580 -24.96 -14.21 9.10
C ILE A 580 -25.20 -14.21 7.58
N ARG A 581 -24.29 -13.56 6.84
CA ARG A 581 -24.20 -13.51 5.37
C ARG A 581 -22.76 -13.60 4.89
N GLU A 582 -22.54 -13.74 3.58
CA GLU A 582 -21.21 -13.81 2.95
C GLU A 582 -20.29 -14.91 3.50
N LEU A 583 -20.84 -16.08 3.81
CA LEU A 583 -20.07 -17.19 4.39
C LEU A 583 -18.97 -17.65 3.41
N ARG A 584 -17.71 -17.53 3.85
CA ARG A 584 -16.51 -17.99 3.15
C ARG A 584 -15.83 -19.06 3.99
N LEU A 585 -15.77 -20.29 3.48
CA LEU A 585 -15.06 -21.38 4.14
C LEU A 585 -13.56 -21.09 4.13
N HIS A 586 -12.89 -21.32 5.25
CA HIS A 586 -11.43 -21.23 5.33
C HIS A 586 -10.81 -22.57 4.88
N PRO A 587 -9.69 -22.59 4.13
CA PRO A 587 -9.12 -23.81 3.54
C PRO A 587 -8.55 -24.84 4.53
N ASP A 588 -8.72 -24.64 5.85
CA ASP A 588 -8.37 -25.60 6.90
C ASP A 588 -9.56 -26.47 7.38
N ASP A 589 -10.73 -26.38 6.72
CA ASP A 589 -11.99 -27.08 7.05
C ASP A 589 -12.56 -26.81 8.47
N VAL A 590 -11.94 -25.91 9.25
CA VAL A 590 -12.18 -25.69 10.68
C VAL A 590 -12.70 -24.28 10.97
N HIS A 591 -12.26 -23.27 10.20
CA HIS A 591 -12.70 -21.89 10.36
C HIS A 591 -13.66 -21.44 9.24
N MET A 592 -14.45 -20.42 9.53
CA MET A 592 -15.32 -19.78 8.56
C MET A 592 -15.32 -18.27 8.78
N GLY A 593 -15.15 -17.53 7.70
CA GLY A 593 -15.36 -16.09 7.67
C GLY A 593 -16.81 -15.77 7.29
N PHE A 594 -17.39 -14.74 7.89
CA PHE A 594 -18.75 -14.29 7.58
C PHE A 594 -18.90 -12.77 7.82
N ASN A 595 -19.92 -12.16 7.22
CA ASN A 595 -20.36 -10.81 7.55
C ASN A 595 -21.68 -10.84 8.31
N ALA A 596 -21.91 -9.81 9.12
CA ALA A 596 -23.22 -9.46 9.64
C ALA A 596 -23.51 -7.99 9.33
N PHE A 597 -24.76 -7.68 8.98
CA PHE A 597 -25.19 -6.29 8.82
C PHE A 597 -25.30 -5.61 10.18
N THR A 598 -24.95 -4.33 10.22
CA THR A 598 -25.10 -3.43 11.37
C THR A 598 -25.99 -2.27 10.98
N ILE A 599 -26.78 -1.72 11.91
CA ILE A 599 -27.55 -0.49 11.67
C ILE A 599 -26.80 0.65 12.35
N ASN A 600 -26.36 1.66 11.58
CA ASN A 600 -25.76 2.86 12.14
C ASN A 600 -26.60 4.09 11.81
N GLY A 601 -27.37 4.57 12.79
CA GLY A 601 -28.36 5.64 12.57
C GLY A 601 -29.35 5.23 11.47
N ARG A 602 -29.31 5.94 10.34
CA ARG A 602 -30.13 5.64 9.14
C ARG A 602 -29.39 4.86 8.04
N LYS A 603 -28.12 4.51 8.23
CA LYS A 603 -27.26 3.86 7.24
C LYS A 603 -27.14 2.35 7.55
N ILE A 604 -27.27 1.49 6.55
CA ILE A 604 -26.85 0.09 6.68
C ILE A 604 -25.31 0.00 6.60
N GLY A 605 -24.71 -0.70 7.55
CA GLY A 605 -23.29 -1.01 7.60
C GLY A 605 -23.07 -2.51 7.76
N GLN A 606 -21.83 -2.93 7.95
CA GLN A 606 -21.49 -4.32 8.29
C GLN A 606 -20.13 -4.45 8.96
N TYR A 607 -19.95 -5.57 9.65
CA TYR A 607 -18.65 -6.08 10.08
C TYR A 607 -18.40 -7.49 9.55
N ALA A 608 -17.14 -7.77 9.24
CA ALA A 608 -16.65 -9.10 8.97
C ALA A 608 -16.14 -9.76 10.27
N TYR A 609 -16.29 -11.06 10.33
CA TYR A 609 -15.99 -11.91 11.48
C TYR A 609 -15.27 -13.18 11.01
N LEU A 610 -14.38 -13.70 11.85
CA LEU A 610 -13.81 -15.04 11.74
C LEU A 610 -14.29 -15.87 12.93
N GLY A 611 -14.85 -17.05 12.69
CA GLY A 611 -15.25 -17.99 13.73
C GLY A 611 -14.74 -19.40 13.46
N ARG A 612 -14.71 -20.23 14.51
CA ARG A 612 -14.47 -21.67 14.40
C ARG A 612 -15.80 -22.41 14.28
N LEU A 613 -15.88 -23.39 13.39
CA LEU A 613 -17.03 -24.31 13.29
C LEU A 613 -16.92 -25.39 14.37
N GLU A 614 -17.96 -25.54 15.20
CA GLU A 614 -18.06 -26.61 16.20
C GLU A 614 -19.39 -27.38 16.03
N PHE A 615 -19.32 -28.69 15.80
CA PHE A 615 -20.52 -29.50 15.58
C PHE A 615 -21.20 -29.85 16.91
N ASN A 616 -22.35 -29.25 17.16
CA ASN A 616 -23.17 -29.48 18.33
C ASN A 616 -24.25 -30.52 18.02
N ALA A 617 -23.98 -31.77 18.39
CA ALA A 617 -24.89 -32.89 18.11
C ALA A 617 -26.19 -32.88 18.94
N LYS A 618 -26.23 -32.15 20.07
CA LYS A 618 -27.35 -32.10 21.03
C LYS A 618 -27.37 -30.76 21.78
N PRO A 619 -27.70 -29.62 21.12
CA PRO A 619 -27.75 -28.34 21.79
C PRO A 619 -28.83 -28.33 22.89
N THR A 620 -28.45 -27.82 24.07
CA THR A 620 -29.35 -27.61 25.21
C THR A 620 -29.88 -26.17 25.30
N ALA A 621 -29.31 -25.25 24.51
CA ALA A 621 -29.67 -23.84 24.46
C ALA A 621 -29.47 -23.27 23.05
N GLY A 622 -30.16 -22.16 22.78
CA GLY A 622 -30.23 -21.53 21.46
C GLY A 622 -31.13 -22.29 20.50
N ILE A 623 -31.94 -21.56 19.74
CA ILE A 623 -32.78 -22.08 18.65
C ILE A 623 -31.91 -22.07 17.37
N PRO A 624 -31.99 -23.08 16.48
CA PRO A 624 -32.80 -24.29 16.58
C PRO A 624 -32.18 -25.37 17.47
N LEU A 625 -33.02 -26.07 18.26
CA LEU A 625 -32.59 -27.16 19.17
C LEU A 625 -32.47 -28.51 18.43
N VAL A 626 -31.68 -28.50 17.35
CA VAL A 626 -31.38 -29.67 16.48
C VAL A 626 -29.87 -29.83 16.34
N PRO A 627 -29.35 -30.99 15.89
CA PRO A 627 -27.93 -31.12 15.57
C PRO A 627 -27.51 -30.04 14.56
N ARG A 628 -26.49 -29.24 14.89
CA ARG A 628 -26.15 -28.02 14.15
C ARG A 628 -24.64 -27.72 14.26
N TYR A 629 -24.16 -26.74 13.50
CA TYR A 629 -22.85 -26.14 13.74
C TYR A 629 -23.01 -24.82 14.50
N ASP A 630 -22.42 -24.71 15.69
CA ASP A 630 -22.29 -23.44 16.40
C ASP A 630 -20.98 -22.74 15.97
N LEU A 631 -21.04 -21.43 15.72
CA LEU A 631 -19.88 -20.58 15.45
C LEU A 631 -19.29 -20.06 16.76
N VAL A 632 -18.14 -20.61 17.14
CA VAL A 632 -17.47 -20.36 18.42
C VAL A 632 -16.15 -19.62 18.27
N LYS A 633 -15.63 -19.09 19.39
CA LYS A 633 -14.37 -18.32 19.47
C LYS A 633 -14.29 -17.13 18.48
N VAL A 634 -15.45 -16.54 18.16
CA VAL A 634 -15.57 -15.53 17.11
C VAL A 634 -14.71 -14.29 17.41
N THR A 635 -14.04 -13.78 16.37
CA THR A 635 -13.29 -12.52 16.39
C THR A 635 -13.81 -11.60 15.29
N ARG A 636 -14.19 -10.38 15.66
CA ARG A 636 -14.54 -9.30 14.71
C ARG A 636 -13.26 -8.79 14.05
N LEU A 637 -13.25 -8.76 12.72
CA LEU A 637 -12.12 -8.31 11.90
C LEU A 637 -12.06 -6.77 11.79
N PHE A 638 -12.40 -6.08 12.88
CA PHE A 638 -12.34 -4.63 13.02
C PHE A 638 -12.08 -4.25 14.47
N ASN A 639 -11.25 -3.23 14.67
CA ASN A 639 -10.94 -2.64 15.96
C ASN A 639 -11.13 -1.11 15.87
N PRO A 640 -12.05 -0.49 16.65
CA PRO A 640 -12.25 0.96 16.64
C PRO A 640 -11.04 1.73 17.22
N GLU A 641 -10.25 1.09 18.10
CA GLU A 641 -9.06 1.69 18.74
C GLU A 641 -7.79 1.60 17.87
N ALA A 642 -7.89 1.04 16.65
CA ALA A 642 -6.77 0.97 15.70
C ALA A 642 -6.75 2.20 14.77
N ASP A 643 -5.62 2.42 14.09
CA ASP A 643 -5.48 3.50 13.09
C ASP A 643 -6.55 3.35 11.99
N GLN A 644 -7.43 4.35 11.86
CA GLN A 644 -8.50 4.38 10.85
C GLN A 644 -7.99 4.91 9.50
N PRO A 645 -8.68 4.65 8.36
CA PRO A 645 -8.28 5.13 7.04
C PRO A 645 -8.18 6.65 6.93
N ILE A 646 -9.05 7.36 7.63
CA ILE A 646 -9.09 8.83 7.73
C ILE A 646 -8.97 9.20 9.22
N ALA A 647 -8.09 10.15 9.54
CA ALA A 647 -7.92 10.65 10.90
C ALA A 647 -7.64 12.16 10.94
N THR A 648 -8.22 12.86 11.92
CA THR A 648 -8.05 14.31 12.13
C THR A 648 -7.13 14.63 13.30
N HIS A 649 -6.28 15.64 13.11
CA HIS A 649 -5.25 16.08 14.06
C HIS A 649 -5.25 17.61 14.14
N GLY A 650 -6.05 18.17 15.05
CA GLY A 650 -6.30 19.61 15.10
C GLY A 650 -6.94 20.09 13.81
N LYS A 651 -6.31 21.05 13.12
CA LYS A 651 -6.77 21.57 11.81
C LYS A 651 -6.32 20.73 10.60
N TYR A 652 -5.75 19.54 10.79
CA TYR A 652 -5.27 18.70 9.71
C TYR A 652 -6.09 17.42 9.59
N ILE A 653 -6.26 16.93 8.36
CA ILE A 653 -6.83 15.61 8.06
C ILE A 653 -5.78 14.76 7.33
N THR A 654 -5.75 13.47 7.63
CA THR A 654 -4.71 12.53 7.18
C THR A 654 -5.31 11.22 6.70
N ILE A 655 -4.59 10.53 5.80
CA ILE A 655 -5.06 9.33 5.11
C ILE A 655 -4.09 8.17 5.37
N ASN A 656 -4.51 7.17 6.15
CA ASN A 656 -3.71 5.97 6.39
C ASN A 656 -4.05 4.86 5.39
N ARG A 657 -3.27 4.83 4.30
CA ARG A 657 -3.38 3.81 3.22
C ARG A 657 -3.06 2.36 3.68
N ASN A 658 -2.71 2.14 4.96
CA ASN A 658 -2.44 0.82 5.55
C ASN A 658 -3.44 0.43 6.65
N ALA A 659 -4.47 1.23 6.91
CA ALA A 659 -5.47 0.96 7.95
C ALA A 659 -6.23 -0.35 7.67
N ILE A 660 -6.51 -1.14 8.71
CA ILE A 660 -7.21 -2.43 8.59
C ILE A 660 -8.73 -2.19 8.60
N ALA A 661 -9.24 -1.69 7.47
CA ALA A 661 -10.65 -1.36 7.28
C ALA A 661 -11.41 -2.49 6.57
N VAL A 662 -11.61 -3.63 7.25
CA VAL A 662 -12.40 -4.74 6.70
C VAL A 662 -13.89 -4.35 6.63
N GLY A 663 -14.41 -4.29 5.41
CA GLY A 663 -15.83 -4.06 5.10
C GLY A 663 -16.55 -5.36 4.83
N GLU A 664 -16.67 -5.74 3.55
CA GLU A 664 -17.25 -7.02 3.14
C GLU A 664 -16.14 -8.04 2.85
N LEU A 665 -16.20 -9.20 3.49
CA LEU A 665 -15.24 -10.29 3.31
C LEU A 665 -15.49 -10.99 1.97
N ARG A 666 -14.41 -11.29 1.22
CA ARG A 666 -14.46 -12.01 -0.06
C ARG A 666 -13.83 -13.39 -0.02
N GLY A 667 -12.98 -13.68 0.95
CA GLY A 667 -12.45 -15.01 1.18
C GLY A 667 -11.10 -14.97 1.85
N PHE A 668 -10.25 -15.92 1.46
CA PHE A 668 -8.90 -16.06 1.97
C PHE A 668 -7.92 -16.31 0.81
N SER A 669 -6.63 -16.10 1.09
CA SER A 669 -5.52 -16.75 0.38
C SER A 669 -5.72 -18.27 0.33
N GLY A 670 -5.27 -18.94 -0.72
CA GLY A 670 -5.34 -20.41 -0.86
C GLY A 670 -4.65 -21.16 0.28
N ARG A 671 -3.60 -20.58 0.90
CA ARG A 671 -2.96 -21.14 2.12
C ARG A 671 -3.52 -20.60 3.46
N GLY A 672 -4.64 -19.88 3.45
CA GLY A 672 -5.32 -19.39 4.67
C GLY A 672 -4.62 -18.31 5.50
N THR A 673 -3.49 -17.77 5.05
CA THR A 673 -2.70 -16.79 5.84
C THR A 673 -3.24 -15.35 5.79
N GLU A 674 -3.93 -14.98 4.71
CA GLU A 674 -4.49 -13.64 4.45
C GLU A 674 -6.00 -13.71 4.20
N ALA A 675 -6.76 -12.78 4.76
CA ALA A 675 -8.18 -12.58 4.45
C ALA A 675 -8.35 -11.52 3.36
N THR A 676 -9.15 -11.79 2.33
CA THR A 676 -9.46 -10.83 1.25
C THR A 676 -10.79 -10.12 1.51
N TYR A 677 -10.85 -8.82 1.22
CA TYR A 677 -12.00 -7.98 1.55
C TYR A 677 -12.15 -6.76 0.64
N ILE A 678 -13.37 -6.25 0.53
CA ILE A 678 -13.65 -4.90 0.04
C ILE A 678 -13.43 -3.93 1.21
N GLY A 679 -12.53 -2.97 1.01
CA GLY A 679 -12.08 -2.04 2.05
C GLY A 679 -12.62 -0.62 1.88
N TYR A 680 -12.09 0.31 2.69
CA TYR A 680 -12.24 1.74 2.41
C TYR A 680 -11.48 2.11 1.13
N PRO A 681 -12.01 2.98 0.24
CA PRO A 681 -11.36 3.32 -1.01
C PRO A 681 -9.94 3.87 -0.83
N ALA A 682 -9.02 3.52 -1.74
CA ALA A 682 -7.66 4.08 -1.76
C ALA A 682 -7.57 5.37 -2.61
N GLU A 683 -8.46 5.53 -3.58
CA GLU A 683 -8.68 6.71 -4.41
C GLU A 683 -10.20 6.92 -4.50
N SER A 684 -10.66 8.15 -4.69
CA SER A 684 -12.08 8.44 -4.57
C SER A 684 -12.93 7.64 -5.57
N SER A 685 -14.03 7.07 -5.06
CA SER A 685 -14.97 6.21 -5.77
C SER A 685 -14.39 4.88 -6.31
N ASN A 686 -13.09 4.60 -6.11
CA ASN A 686 -12.44 3.36 -6.55
C ASN A 686 -12.64 2.26 -5.50
N ILE A 687 -13.51 1.30 -5.78
CA ILE A 687 -13.80 0.19 -4.86
C ILE A 687 -12.87 -0.99 -5.14
N ASP A 688 -11.88 -1.14 -4.28
CA ASP A 688 -10.80 -2.12 -4.42
C ASP A 688 -10.92 -3.35 -3.53
N VAL A 689 -10.31 -4.43 -3.99
CA VAL A 689 -10.01 -5.61 -3.18
C VAL A 689 -8.66 -5.41 -2.48
N PHE A 690 -8.65 -5.72 -1.18
CA PHE A 690 -7.47 -5.75 -0.32
C PHE A 690 -7.29 -7.16 0.27
N ALA A 691 -6.07 -7.43 0.75
CA ALA A 691 -5.75 -8.57 1.61
C ALA A 691 -5.15 -8.08 2.93
N VAL A 692 -5.50 -8.73 4.05
CA VAL A 692 -4.85 -8.53 5.36
C VAL A 692 -4.39 -9.86 5.95
N HIS A 693 -3.12 -9.94 6.31
CA HIS A 693 -2.54 -11.13 6.92
C HIS A 693 -3.07 -11.33 8.35
N LEU A 694 -3.76 -12.46 8.60
CA LEU A 694 -4.49 -12.73 9.85
C LEU A 694 -3.63 -12.61 11.11
N GLN A 695 -2.38 -13.07 11.10
CA GLN A 695 -1.52 -12.99 12.28
C GLN A 695 -0.72 -11.69 12.40
N THR A 696 -0.34 -11.04 11.30
CA THR A 696 0.60 -9.89 11.33
C THR A 696 -0.05 -8.53 11.13
N GLY A 697 -1.30 -8.47 10.64
CA GLY A 697 -2.01 -7.23 10.31
C GLY A 697 -1.45 -6.49 9.10
N LYS A 698 -0.54 -7.09 8.32
CA LYS A 698 -0.01 -6.47 7.10
C LYS A 698 -1.11 -6.43 6.03
N VAL A 699 -1.42 -5.22 5.55
CA VAL A 699 -2.37 -4.97 4.45
C VAL A 699 -1.64 -4.94 3.09
N ARG A 700 -2.32 -5.40 2.03
CA ARG A 700 -1.98 -5.18 0.63
C ARG A 700 -3.24 -4.75 -0.14
N ARG A 701 -3.16 -3.66 -0.91
CA ARG A 701 -4.09 -3.37 -2.01
C ARG A 701 -3.80 -4.36 -3.16
N LEU A 702 -4.81 -5.06 -3.68
CA LEU A 702 -4.64 -6.06 -4.75
C LEU A 702 -5.07 -5.49 -6.11
N THR A 703 -6.19 -4.76 -6.15
CA THR A 703 -6.62 -4.03 -7.34
C THR A 703 -6.28 -2.56 -7.26
N SER A 704 -6.10 -1.94 -8.43
CA SER A 704 -5.99 -0.49 -8.60
C SER A 704 -6.38 -0.03 -10.01
N HIS A 705 -7.10 -0.84 -10.78
CA HIS A 705 -7.88 -0.34 -11.92
C HIS A 705 -9.04 0.54 -11.39
N PRO A 706 -9.40 1.65 -12.04
CA PRO A 706 -10.47 2.54 -11.59
C PRO A 706 -11.89 2.01 -11.91
N GLU A 707 -12.09 0.70 -11.80
CA GLU A 707 -13.38 0.03 -11.99
C GLU A 707 -13.73 -0.75 -10.71
N TYR A 708 -14.92 -1.35 -10.66
CA TYR A 708 -15.37 -2.05 -9.46
C TYR A 708 -14.95 -3.52 -9.52
N CYS A 709 -14.04 -3.93 -8.63
CA CYS A 709 -13.63 -5.33 -8.47
C CYS A 709 -14.40 -6.02 -7.35
N ASP A 710 -15.17 -7.07 -7.68
CA ASP A 710 -15.95 -7.87 -6.76
C ASP A 710 -16.50 -9.14 -7.43
N PRO A 711 -16.29 -10.35 -6.88
CA PRO A 711 -15.34 -10.73 -5.83
C PRO A 711 -14.06 -11.34 -6.44
N ILE A 712 -13.28 -12.01 -5.59
CA ILE A 712 -11.95 -12.56 -5.87
C ILE A 712 -11.85 -14.02 -5.40
N ALA A 713 -11.04 -14.83 -6.07
CA ALA A 713 -10.48 -16.05 -5.49
C ALA A 713 -8.98 -16.16 -5.77
N ILE A 714 -8.19 -16.47 -4.74
CA ILE A 714 -6.74 -16.70 -4.82
C ILE A 714 -6.48 -18.18 -5.13
N SER A 715 -5.43 -18.48 -5.89
CA SER A 715 -5.05 -19.85 -6.25
C SER A 715 -4.52 -20.64 -5.05
N PRO A 716 -4.55 -22.00 -5.07
CA PRO A 716 -4.11 -22.84 -3.95
C PRO A 716 -2.66 -22.61 -3.50
N ASP A 717 -1.79 -22.15 -4.39
CA ASP A 717 -0.38 -21.82 -4.18
C ASP A 717 -0.11 -20.34 -3.84
N ASP A 718 -1.16 -19.54 -3.65
CA ASP A 718 -1.12 -18.09 -3.37
C ASP A 718 -0.49 -17.20 -4.47
N ASN A 719 -0.07 -17.76 -5.62
CA ASN A 719 0.65 -17.05 -6.68
C ASN A 719 -0.23 -16.28 -7.67
N TRP A 720 -1.53 -16.57 -7.73
CA TRP A 720 -2.47 -15.99 -8.68
C TRP A 720 -3.82 -15.65 -8.02
N MET A 721 -4.61 -14.82 -8.69
CA MET A 721 -5.98 -14.51 -8.32
C MET A 721 -6.86 -14.37 -9.57
N ALA A 722 -8.05 -14.95 -9.50
CA ALA A 722 -9.14 -14.71 -10.43
C ALA A 722 -10.04 -13.63 -9.81
N VAL A 723 -10.24 -12.51 -10.52
CA VAL A 723 -11.12 -11.42 -10.10
C VAL A 723 -12.28 -11.26 -11.08
N LEU A 724 -13.45 -10.91 -10.57
CA LEU A 724 -14.56 -10.43 -11.38
C LEU A 724 -14.64 -8.91 -11.22
N ASP A 725 -14.60 -8.17 -12.32
CA ASP A 725 -14.38 -6.73 -12.31
C ASP A 725 -15.11 -6.07 -13.50
N THR A 726 -15.64 -4.84 -13.33
CA THR A 726 -16.28 -4.09 -14.43
C THR A 726 -15.29 -3.54 -15.47
N ARG A 727 -13.97 -3.69 -15.28
CA ARG A 727 -12.95 -3.28 -16.26
C ARG A 727 -13.20 -3.93 -17.63
N GLY A 728 -13.09 -3.11 -18.68
CA GLY A 728 -13.52 -3.44 -20.04
C GLY A 728 -14.93 -2.95 -20.40
N THR A 729 -15.85 -2.79 -19.44
CA THR A 729 -17.21 -2.28 -19.73
C THR A 729 -17.36 -0.77 -19.55
N ASN A 730 -16.35 -0.07 -19.02
CA ASN A 730 -16.35 1.36 -18.72
C ASN A 730 -17.45 1.82 -17.71
N ARG A 731 -17.97 0.90 -16.88
CA ARG A 731 -19.20 1.13 -16.06
C ARG A 731 -18.99 2.19 -14.98
N GLN A 732 -17.78 2.31 -14.43
CA GLN A 732 -17.44 3.29 -13.38
C GLN A 732 -16.49 4.41 -13.83
N MET A 733 -15.99 4.36 -15.08
CA MET A 733 -14.97 5.29 -15.59
C MET A 733 -15.39 6.77 -15.56
N TRP A 734 -16.70 7.05 -15.65
CA TRP A 734 -17.28 8.40 -15.54
C TRP A 734 -17.19 9.00 -14.13
N LEU A 735 -17.03 8.16 -13.09
CA LEU A 735 -17.10 8.51 -11.67
C LEU A 735 -15.73 8.41 -10.97
N SER A 736 -15.00 7.33 -11.24
CA SER A 736 -13.74 6.94 -10.57
C SER A 736 -12.52 6.90 -11.51
N GLY A 737 -12.71 7.14 -12.81
CA GLY A 737 -11.65 7.06 -13.81
C GLY A 737 -10.51 8.08 -13.61
N MET A 738 -10.80 9.27 -13.08
CA MET A 738 -9.78 10.28 -12.80
C MET A 738 -8.98 9.91 -11.54
N ARG A 739 -7.73 9.50 -11.75
CA ARG A 739 -6.85 8.91 -10.74
C ARG A 739 -6.34 9.89 -9.69
N ASN A 740 -5.69 9.37 -8.64
CA ASN A 740 -5.02 10.12 -7.58
C ASN A 740 -5.91 11.03 -6.70
N ILE A 741 -7.23 11.10 -6.94
CA ILE A 741 -8.16 11.88 -6.10
C ILE A 741 -8.20 11.24 -4.70
N PRO A 742 -7.91 12.00 -3.62
CA PRO A 742 -8.06 11.53 -2.25
C PRO A 742 -9.50 11.10 -1.93
N PRO A 743 -9.72 9.93 -1.29
CA PRO A 743 -11.04 9.39 -0.99
C PRO A 743 -11.71 10.09 0.21
N ILE A 744 -11.86 11.41 0.16
CA ILE A 744 -12.41 12.21 1.26
C ILE A 744 -13.94 12.27 1.20
N THR A 745 -14.51 12.41 0.00
CA THR A 745 -15.97 12.38 -0.23
C THR A 745 -16.58 10.98 -0.02
N ASP A 746 -15.75 9.93 -0.09
CA ASP A 746 -16.09 8.54 0.19
C ASP A 746 -16.47 8.25 1.65
N LEU A 747 -16.22 9.18 2.58
CA LEU A 747 -16.82 9.19 3.92
C LEU A 747 -18.37 9.09 3.87
N ILE A 748 -18.99 9.60 2.81
CA ILE A 748 -20.46 9.59 2.64
C ILE A 748 -20.93 8.98 1.31
N SER A 749 -20.11 8.97 0.25
CA SER A 749 -20.54 8.50 -1.08
C SER A 749 -20.45 6.97 -1.30
N THR A 750 -19.67 6.23 -0.49
CA THR A 750 -19.33 4.80 -0.71
C THR A 750 -20.53 3.90 -1.01
N SER A 751 -21.68 4.10 -0.35
CA SER A 751 -22.90 3.30 -0.58
C SER A 751 -23.47 3.47 -1.99
N ILE A 752 -23.29 4.64 -2.60
CA ILE A 752 -23.73 4.94 -3.97
C ILE A 752 -22.67 4.55 -4.99
N THR A 753 -21.39 4.91 -4.77
CA THR A 753 -20.29 4.59 -5.70
C THR A 753 -20.12 3.08 -5.88
N SER A 754 -20.43 2.28 -4.85
CA SER A 754 -20.49 0.82 -4.95
C SER A 754 -21.75 0.29 -5.65
N SER A 755 -22.89 0.98 -5.53
CA SER A 755 -24.16 0.53 -6.12
C SER A 755 -24.24 0.74 -7.64
N THR A 756 -23.56 1.75 -8.19
CA THR A 756 -23.56 2.07 -9.62
C THR A 756 -23.03 0.95 -10.53
N ARG A 757 -22.28 -0.02 -9.98
CA ARG A 757 -21.73 -1.17 -10.71
C ARG A 757 -22.78 -2.04 -11.41
N ASN A 758 -23.97 -2.15 -10.81
CA ASN A 758 -25.05 -3.03 -11.27
C ASN A 758 -26.13 -2.22 -12.01
N ASN A 759 -27.00 -2.92 -12.73
CA ASN A 759 -28.36 -2.50 -13.02
C ASN A 759 -29.31 -3.67 -12.75
N GLY A 760 -29.93 -3.68 -11.56
CA GLY A 760 -30.74 -4.81 -11.10
C GLY A 760 -29.91 -6.09 -11.03
N GLN A 761 -30.23 -7.07 -11.87
CA GLN A 761 -29.49 -8.34 -11.96
C GLN A 761 -28.26 -8.28 -12.90
N ARG A 762 -28.13 -7.25 -13.75
CA ARG A 762 -26.96 -7.11 -14.64
C ARG A 762 -25.77 -6.59 -13.82
N ARG A 763 -24.69 -7.38 -13.75
CA ARG A 763 -23.50 -7.07 -12.93
C ARG A 763 -22.31 -6.47 -13.69
N PHE A 764 -22.32 -6.48 -15.02
CA PHE A 764 -21.26 -5.94 -15.89
C PHE A 764 -19.85 -6.55 -15.70
N PHE A 765 -19.65 -7.49 -14.77
CA PHE A 765 -18.33 -8.06 -14.53
C PHE A 765 -17.83 -8.93 -15.68
N ARG A 766 -16.52 -8.85 -15.90
CA ARG A 766 -15.75 -9.80 -16.73
C ARG A 766 -14.68 -10.47 -15.84
N PRO A 767 -14.30 -11.73 -16.12
CA PRO A 767 -13.29 -12.44 -15.36
C PRO A 767 -11.87 -12.06 -15.82
N TYR A 768 -10.97 -11.76 -14.88
CA TYR A 768 -9.56 -11.48 -15.14
C TYR A 768 -8.62 -12.32 -14.26
N LEU A 769 -7.48 -12.70 -14.83
CA LEU A 769 -6.37 -13.37 -14.16
C LEU A 769 -5.28 -12.34 -13.81
N LEU A 770 -4.97 -12.23 -12.52
CA LEU A 770 -3.91 -11.40 -11.95
C LEU A 770 -2.91 -12.27 -11.20
N ASP A 771 -1.63 -11.90 -11.19
CA ASP A 771 -0.64 -12.54 -10.30
C ASP A 771 -0.72 -12.01 -8.86
N ARG A 772 0.01 -12.66 -7.94
CA ARG A 772 0.08 -12.33 -6.50
C ARG A 772 0.37 -10.86 -6.20
N TYR A 773 1.07 -10.15 -7.09
CA TYR A 773 1.45 -8.76 -6.87
C TYR A 773 0.28 -7.80 -7.14
N GLY A 774 -0.67 -8.19 -7.98
CA GLY A 774 -1.86 -7.41 -8.32
C GLY A 774 -1.61 -6.33 -9.38
N ASP A 775 -2.59 -5.46 -9.55
CA ASP A 775 -2.57 -4.34 -10.51
C ASP A 775 -1.36 -3.43 -10.24
N ARG A 776 -0.52 -3.21 -11.26
CA ARG A 776 0.70 -2.39 -11.12
C ARG A 776 1.16 -1.76 -12.43
N GLY A 777 1.34 -0.45 -12.43
CA GLY A 777 1.87 0.29 -13.58
C GLY A 777 0.93 0.20 -14.79
N ASP A 778 1.35 -0.57 -15.79
CA ASP A 778 0.64 -0.89 -17.03
C ASP A 778 -0.04 -2.29 -17.01
N TYR A 779 0.20 -3.11 -15.98
CA TYR A 779 -0.42 -4.43 -15.83
C TYR A 779 -1.72 -4.37 -15.02
N PHE A 780 -2.82 -4.73 -15.68
CA PHE A 780 -4.17 -4.84 -15.13
C PHE A 780 -4.79 -6.24 -15.37
N GLY A 781 -3.94 -7.27 -15.46
CA GLY A 781 -4.35 -8.66 -15.63
C GLY A 781 -4.66 -9.06 -17.07
N GLN A 782 -5.01 -10.33 -17.25
CA GLN A 782 -5.43 -10.93 -18.51
C GLN A 782 -6.94 -11.25 -18.47
N LYS A 783 -7.70 -10.89 -19.50
CA LYS A 783 -9.13 -11.23 -19.60
C LYS A 783 -9.29 -12.73 -19.84
N ILE A 784 -10.01 -13.42 -18.96
CA ILE A 784 -10.15 -14.89 -18.98
C ILE A 784 -11.13 -15.35 -20.07
N ASN A 785 -12.22 -14.60 -20.28
CA ASN A 785 -13.29 -15.00 -21.22
C ASN A 785 -13.04 -14.64 -22.70
N GLY A 786 -11.80 -14.29 -23.05
CA GLY A 786 -11.36 -13.95 -24.42
C GLY A 786 -10.96 -12.48 -24.59
N GLU A 787 -10.24 -12.19 -25.67
CA GLU A 787 -9.79 -10.82 -25.98
C GLU A 787 -10.91 -9.93 -26.53
N GLY A 788 -10.70 -8.60 -26.41
CA GLY A 788 -11.63 -7.57 -26.88
C GLY A 788 -12.97 -7.53 -26.16
N GLU A 789 -13.89 -6.71 -26.65
CA GLU A 789 -15.32 -6.85 -26.32
C GLU A 789 -16.00 -7.63 -27.46
N GLY A 790 -16.71 -8.69 -27.09
CA GLY A 790 -17.37 -9.59 -28.05
C GLY A 790 -18.59 -8.98 -28.73
N ILE A 791 -19.18 -9.74 -29.65
CA ILE A 791 -20.38 -9.31 -30.37
C ILE A 791 -21.61 -9.48 -29.45
N PRO A 792 -22.40 -8.42 -29.18
CA PRO A 792 -23.59 -8.51 -28.34
C PRO A 792 -24.61 -9.54 -28.85
N GLY A 793 -24.99 -10.51 -28.01
CA GLY A 793 -25.95 -11.56 -28.34
C GLY A 793 -25.42 -12.66 -29.28
N SER A 794 -24.10 -12.75 -29.44
CA SER A 794 -23.43 -13.86 -30.12
C SER A 794 -23.56 -15.19 -29.36
N GLY A 795 -23.64 -15.13 -28.03
CA GLY A 795 -23.50 -16.29 -27.16
C GLY A 795 -22.06 -16.72 -26.87
N ASP A 796 -21.05 -16.04 -27.45
CA ASP A 796 -19.64 -16.34 -27.21
C ASP A 796 -19.24 -16.03 -25.75
N TYR A 797 -18.07 -16.50 -25.31
CA TYR A 797 -17.59 -16.25 -23.94
C TYR A 797 -17.29 -14.77 -23.66
N ASN A 798 -16.89 -13.99 -24.67
CA ASN A 798 -16.64 -12.54 -24.52
C ASN A 798 -17.87 -11.66 -24.88
N ASP A 799 -19.05 -12.24 -25.13
CA ASP A 799 -20.30 -11.51 -25.41
C ASP A 799 -20.62 -10.53 -24.25
N PRO A 800 -20.78 -9.21 -24.48
CA PRO A 800 -21.08 -8.23 -23.43
C PRO A 800 -22.46 -8.39 -22.79
N GLU A 801 -23.36 -9.16 -23.41
CA GLU A 801 -24.66 -9.50 -22.80
C GLU A 801 -24.61 -10.74 -21.90
N TRP A 802 -23.44 -11.39 -21.78
CA TRP A 802 -23.15 -12.37 -20.72
C TRP A 802 -22.26 -11.73 -19.65
N ASN A 803 -22.74 -11.76 -18.41
CA ASN A 803 -22.14 -11.08 -17.27
C ASN A 803 -21.63 -12.13 -16.29
N ALA A 804 -20.39 -12.04 -15.84
CA ALA A 804 -19.90 -12.88 -14.76
C ALA A 804 -20.66 -12.53 -13.45
N MET A 805 -20.93 -13.55 -12.64
CA MET A 805 -21.78 -13.44 -11.45
C MET A 805 -20.95 -13.15 -10.18
N ALA A 806 -21.06 -13.99 -9.15
CA ALA A 806 -20.26 -13.88 -7.94
C ALA A 806 -19.45 -15.16 -7.73
N ASP A 807 -18.27 -14.98 -7.14
CA ASP A 807 -17.37 -15.99 -6.59
C ASP A 807 -16.80 -16.97 -7.65
N PRO A 808 -15.78 -16.54 -8.44
CA PRO A 808 -15.00 -17.49 -9.22
C PRO A 808 -14.28 -18.44 -8.25
N ARG A 809 -13.95 -19.65 -8.67
CA ARG A 809 -13.28 -20.65 -7.83
C ARG A 809 -12.18 -21.37 -8.60
N TRP A 810 -11.05 -21.60 -7.93
CA TRP A 810 -9.96 -22.40 -8.46
C TRP A 810 -10.20 -23.90 -8.19
N SER A 811 -9.69 -24.75 -9.08
CA SER A 811 -9.51 -26.17 -8.79
C SER A 811 -8.42 -26.38 -7.71
N PRO A 812 -8.44 -27.50 -6.96
CA PRO A 812 -7.47 -27.75 -5.89
C PRO A 812 -6.01 -27.82 -6.39
N ASP A 813 -5.82 -28.20 -7.66
CA ASP A 813 -4.52 -28.30 -8.34
C ASP A 813 -4.10 -27.00 -9.06
N GLY A 814 -4.91 -25.94 -9.02
CA GLY A 814 -4.62 -24.64 -9.64
C GLY A 814 -4.53 -24.58 -11.17
N THR A 815 -4.97 -25.64 -11.88
CA THR A 815 -4.98 -25.67 -13.36
C THR A 815 -6.27 -25.14 -13.99
N GLN A 816 -7.37 -25.05 -13.22
CA GLN A 816 -8.67 -24.61 -13.71
C GLN A 816 -9.29 -23.51 -12.83
N ILE A 817 -10.10 -22.67 -13.46
CA ILE A 817 -10.95 -21.66 -12.83
C ILE A 817 -12.39 -21.90 -13.29
N VAL A 818 -13.35 -21.95 -12.38
CA VAL A 818 -14.78 -22.02 -12.70
C VAL A 818 -15.49 -20.74 -12.26
N TYR A 819 -16.44 -20.28 -13.08
CA TYR A 819 -17.28 -19.12 -12.75
C TYR A 819 -18.66 -19.24 -13.40
N GLY A 820 -19.66 -18.61 -12.79
CA GLY A 820 -21.01 -18.51 -13.35
C GLY A 820 -21.17 -17.26 -14.21
N GLU A 821 -21.84 -17.38 -15.35
CA GLU A 821 -22.32 -16.25 -16.15
C GLU A 821 -23.85 -16.28 -16.28
N ALA A 822 -24.45 -15.10 -16.35
CA ALA A 822 -25.87 -14.91 -16.64
C ALA A 822 -26.08 -13.87 -17.74
N GLN A 823 -27.08 -14.12 -18.59
CA GLN A 823 -27.42 -13.23 -19.69
C GLN A 823 -28.21 -12.01 -19.20
N THR A 824 -28.08 -10.86 -19.87
CA THR A 824 -28.94 -9.69 -19.63
C THR A 824 -30.42 -10.05 -19.87
N LEU A 825 -31.28 -9.65 -18.93
CA LEU A 825 -32.74 -9.85 -18.96
C LEU A 825 -33.48 -8.53 -18.72
N PRO A 826 -34.78 -8.44 -19.11
CA PRO A 826 -35.61 -7.30 -18.76
C PRO A 826 -35.65 -7.05 -17.24
N PRO A 827 -35.63 -5.79 -16.76
CA PRO A 827 -35.65 -4.53 -17.52
C PRO A 827 -34.26 -3.99 -17.91
N ALA A 828 -33.17 -4.72 -17.67
CA ALA A 828 -31.81 -4.31 -18.07
C ALA A 828 -31.57 -4.42 -19.59
N CYS A 829 -32.55 -4.94 -20.33
CA CYS A 829 -32.72 -4.78 -21.78
C CYS A 829 -34.23 -4.62 -22.09
N GLY A 830 -34.55 -4.04 -23.25
CA GLY A 830 -35.89 -3.95 -23.81
C GLY A 830 -36.86 -3.03 -23.07
N GLY A 831 -38.10 -2.94 -23.59
CA GLY A 831 -39.12 -2.02 -23.07
C GLY A 831 -38.71 -0.57 -23.28
N THR A 832 -38.42 0.14 -22.19
CA THR A 832 -37.88 1.51 -22.20
C THR A 832 -36.34 1.57 -22.23
N ASN A 833 -35.66 0.46 -22.02
CA ASN A 833 -34.20 0.38 -22.10
C ASN A 833 -33.76 0.29 -23.58
N PRO A 834 -32.82 1.12 -24.05
CA PRO A 834 -32.38 1.14 -25.45
C PRO A 834 -31.62 -0.12 -25.89
N LEU A 835 -31.13 -0.95 -24.95
CA LEU A 835 -30.43 -2.20 -25.26
C LEU A 835 -31.45 -3.28 -25.68
N PRO A 836 -31.31 -3.91 -26.85
CA PRO A 836 -32.22 -4.98 -27.27
C PRO A 836 -32.00 -6.26 -26.44
N CYS A 837 -33.08 -6.95 -26.09
CA CYS A 837 -32.98 -8.27 -25.47
C CYS A 837 -32.69 -9.35 -26.52
N TYR A 838 -31.47 -9.86 -26.53
CA TYR A 838 -31.09 -10.97 -27.40
C TYR A 838 -31.69 -12.30 -26.92
N PRO A 839 -32.00 -13.25 -27.82
CA PRO A 839 -32.27 -14.64 -27.44
C PRO A 839 -30.97 -15.28 -26.91
N SER A 840 -31.11 -16.31 -26.07
CA SER A 840 -29.95 -17.13 -25.68
C SER A 840 -29.49 -18.03 -26.84
N LYS A 841 -28.22 -18.45 -26.76
CA LYS A 841 -27.61 -19.47 -27.63
C LYS A 841 -27.23 -20.74 -26.86
N GLU A 842 -27.34 -20.71 -25.53
CA GLU A 842 -27.21 -21.91 -24.70
C GLU A 842 -28.32 -22.93 -25.05
N PRO A 843 -28.09 -24.23 -24.80
CA PRO A 843 -29.10 -25.27 -24.96
C PRO A 843 -30.45 -24.88 -24.36
N GLU A 844 -31.53 -25.19 -25.10
CA GLU A 844 -32.94 -24.93 -24.72
C GLU A 844 -33.26 -23.47 -24.35
N GLY A 845 -32.39 -22.52 -24.71
CA GLY A 845 -32.61 -21.09 -24.47
C GLY A 845 -32.31 -20.62 -23.04
N ARG A 846 -31.66 -21.47 -22.22
CA ARG A 846 -31.24 -21.19 -20.84
C ARG A 846 -30.48 -19.86 -20.73
N ARG A 847 -30.69 -19.11 -19.64
CA ARG A 847 -30.14 -17.75 -19.45
C ARG A 847 -28.95 -17.68 -18.49
N VAL A 848 -28.45 -18.83 -18.07
CA VAL A 848 -27.26 -19.00 -17.21
C VAL A 848 -26.34 -20.10 -17.73
N ARG A 849 -25.05 -20.03 -17.38
CA ARG A 849 -24.06 -21.06 -17.67
C ARG A 849 -22.94 -21.11 -16.63
N VAL A 850 -22.33 -22.28 -16.46
CA VAL A 850 -21.09 -22.45 -15.70
C VAL A 850 -19.95 -22.58 -16.69
N VAL A 851 -19.01 -21.64 -16.69
CA VAL A 851 -17.84 -21.65 -17.57
C VAL A 851 -16.65 -22.20 -16.82
N LEU A 852 -15.97 -23.17 -17.41
CA LEU A 852 -14.72 -23.76 -16.96
C LEU A 852 -13.58 -23.27 -17.85
N ALA A 853 -12.64 -22.54 -17.25
CA ALA A 853 -11.42 -22.04 -17.87
C ALA A 853 -10.23 -22.91 -17.45
N THR A 854 -9.63 -23.63 -18.41
CA THR A 854 -8.45 -24.48 -18.20
C THR A 854 -7.19 -23.75 -18.66
N LEU A 855 -6.19 -23.66 -17.78
CA LEU A 855 -4.92 -22.98 -18.01
C LEU A 855 -3.92 -23.99 -18.60
N THR A 856 -3.97 -24.14 -19.92
CA THR A 856 -3.50 -25.32 -20.68
C THR A 856 -2.00 -25.62 -20.64
N THR A 857 -1.19 -24.79 -19.99
CA THR A 857 0.26 -24.98 -19.80
C THR A 857 0.69 -25.14 -18.34
N ARG A 858 -0.25 -25.20 -17.39
CA ARG A 858 0.07 -25.47 -15.98
C ARG A 858 0.20 -26.96 -15.71
N GLU A 859 1.17 -27.33 -14.88
CA GLU A 859 1.25 -28.65 -14.26
C GLU A 859 0.36 -28.67 -13.00
N PRO A 860 -0.39 -29.75 -12.72
CA PRO A 860 -1.19 -29.88 -11.50
C PRO A 860 -0.35 -29.72 -10.22
N LEU A 861 -0.81 -28.85 -9.32
CA LEU A 861 -0.17 -28.62 -8.02
C LEU A 861 -0.45 -29.78 -7.05
N ASP A 862 0.61 -30.42 -6.55
CA ASP A 862 0.56 -31.27 -5.36
C ASP A 862 0.89 -30.41 -4.12
N LEU A 863 -0.12 -30.13 -3.30
CA LEU A 863 0.00 -29.30 -2.11
C LEU A 863 -0.54 -30.03 -0.87
N PRO A 864 0.15 -29.96 0.29
CA PRO A 864 -0.39 -30.49 1.53
C PRO A 864 -1.65 -29.71 1.95
N ALA A 865 -2.51 -30.36 2.74
CA ALA A 865 -3.63 -29.68 3.41
C ALA A 865 -3.16 -28.44 4.20
N VAL A 866 -4.07 -27.50 4.46
CA VAL A 866 -3.77 -26.31 5.27
C VAL A 866 -3.93 -26.68 6.74
N ASP A 867 -2.87 -26.49 7.54
CA ASP A 867 -2.92 -26.67 8.98
C ASP A 867 -3.93 -25.70 9.62
N PRO A 868 -4.71 -26.13 10.64
CA PRO A 868 -5.68 -25.26 11.30
C PRO A 868 -5.07 -23.97 11.86
N ILE A 869 -5.63 -22.83 11.47
CA ILE A 869 -5.14 -21.53 11.93
C ILE A 869 -5.46 -21.29 13.41
N SER A 870 -4.80 -20.31 14.02
CA SER A 870 -5.11 -19.86 15.38
C SER A 870 -6.52 -19.28 15.46
N ASP A 871 -7.29 -19.67 16.49
CA ASP A 871 -8.60 -19.08 16.79
C ASP A 871 -8.53 -17.56 17.13
N LYS A 872 -7.32 -16.98 17.22
CA LYS A 872 -7.06 -15.58 17.56
C LYS A 872 -6.46 -14.83 16.36
N VAL A 873 -7.08 -13.71 16.00
CA VAL A 873 -6.57 -12.69 15.06
C VAL A 873 -6.02 -11.52 15.90
N PRO A 874 -4.69 -11.32 16.04
CA PRO A 874 -4.12 -10.43 17.06
C PRO A 874 -4.46 -8.93 16.93
N TRP A 875 -4.94 -8.49 15.78
CA TRP A 875 -5.38 -7.11 15.51
C TRP A 875 -6.91 -6.96 15.49
N GLY A 876 -7.66 -8.06 15.52
CA GLY A 876 -9.12 -8.08 15.61
C GLY A 876 -9.60 -8.02 17.05
N VAL A 877 -10.89 -7.72 17.25
CA VAL A 877 -11.52 -7.69 18.58
C VAL A 877 -12.29 -8.98 18.80
N LYS A 878 -11.94 -9.73 19.85
CA LYS A 878 -12.71 -10.92 20.25
C LYS A 878 -14.18 -10.54 20.48
N TYR A 879 -15.10 -11.24 19.83
CA TYR A 879 -16.53 -11.05 20.02
C TYR A 879 -17.02 -11.80 21.26
N SER A 880 -17.90 -11.17 22.03
CA SER A 880 -18.68 -11.78 23.10
C SER A 880 -20.19 -11.64 22.76
N PRO A 881 -21.01 -12.69 22.96
CA PRO A 881 -22.44 -12.59 22.73
C PRO A 881 -23.08 -11.48 23.55
N GLY A 882 -23.86 -10.61 22.91
CA GLY A 882 -24.45 -9.40 23.49
C GLY A 882 -23.54 -8.17 23.50
N ASP A 883 -22.32 -8.24 22.96
CA ASP A 883 -21.53 -7.05 22.67
C ASP A 883 -22.31 -6.12 21.74
N ILE A 884 -22.39 -4.83 22.10
CA ILE A 884 -22.89 -3.78 21.20
C ILE A 884 -21.87 -3.61 20.07
N ASP A 885 -22.34 -3.53 18.83
CA ASP A 885 -21.46 -3.24 17.69
C ASP A 885 -20.82 -1.85 17.86
N PRO A 886 -19.48 -1.74 17.75
CA PRO A 886 -18.79 -0.48 17.92
C PRO A 886 -19.16 0.47 16.80
N GLN A 887 -19.21 1.75 17.12
CA GLN A 887 -19.27 2.78 16.11
C GLN A 887 -17.97 2.81 15.31
N ARG A 888 -18.06 2.97 13.98
CA ARG A 888 -16.88 3.25 13.15
C ARG A 888 -16.50 4.72 13.42
N PRO A 889 -15.25 5.04 13.80
CA PRO A 889 -14.88 6.42 14.05
C PRO A 889 -14.96 7.26 12.77
N GLU A 890 -15.89 8.22 12.72
CA GLU A 890 -15.97 9.25 11.68
C GLU A 890 -15.21 10.51 12.14
N PRO A 891 -14.56 11.27 11.23
CA PRO A 891 -13.94 12.54 11.57
C PRO A 891 -15.01 13.56 12.00
N THR A 892 -14.73 14.33 13.06
CA THR A 892 -15.63 15.36 13.57
C THR A 892 -15.93 16.44 12.51
N PRO A 893 -17.16 16.97 12.43
CA PRO A 893 -17.46 18.14 11.61
C PRO A 893 -16.54 19.33 11.92
N GLY A 894 -16.15 20.08 10.88
CA GLY A 894 -15.18 21.16 10.96
C GLY A 894 -14.35 21.32 9.69
N ASN A 895 -13.45 22.31 9.71
CA ASN A 895 -12.62 22.69 8.56
C ASN A 895 -11.15 22.30 8.79
N TYR A 896 -10.61 21.56 7.83
CA TYR A 896 -9.31 20.90 7.90
C TYR A 896 -8.48 21.19 6.64
N THR A 897 -7.16 21.00 6.74
CA THR A 897 -6.25 20.98 5.59
C THR A 897 -5.70 19.57 5.39
N LEU A 898 -5.87 19.01 4.19
CA LEU A 898 -5.18 17.80 3.73
C LEU A 898 -3.88 18.21 3.03
N MET A 899 -2.72 17.80 3.55
CA MET A 899 -1.43 18.07 2.91
C MET A 899 -1.10 16.99 1.88
N GLY A 900 -0.71 17.35 0.66
CA GLY A 900 -0.26 16.37 -0.35
C GLY A 900 1.11 15.80 -0.01
N LEU A 901 1.29 14.48 -0.17
CA LEU A 901 2.53 13.80 0.21
C LEU A 901 3.76 14.30 -0.55
N ASN A 902 3.58 14.83 -1.77
CA ASN A 902 4.62 15.53 -2.50
C ASN A 902 4.42 17.06 -2.49
N CYS A 903 3.27 17.60 -2.91
CA CYS A 903 3.04 19.06 -2.93
C CYS A 903 1.57 19.49 -2.82
N GLY A 904 1.37 20.81 -2.73
CA GLY A 904 0.05 21.42 -2.58
C GLY A 904 -0.66 21.02 -1.29
N TYR A 905 -1.94 21.39 -1.22
CA TYR A 905 -2.85 21.02 -0.15
C TYR A 905 -4.28 21.00 -0.70
N ALA A 906 -5.22 20.49 0.08
CA ALA A 906 -6.64 20.70 -0.14
C ALA A 906 -7.29 21.21 1.15
N ASP A 907 -8.18 22.18 1.03
CA ASP A 907 -9.08 22.56 2.12
C ASP A 907 -10.25 21.59 2.13
N VAL A 908 -10.63 21.10 3.32
CA VAL A 908 -11.65 20.07 3.52
C VAL A 908 -12.63 20.56 4.59
N GLU A 909 -13.88 20.79 4.20
CA GLU A 909 -14.99 21.12 5.08
C GLU A 909 -15.90 19.90 5.24
N ILE A 910 -16.13 19.51 6.50
CA ILE A 910 -16.99 18.38 6.88
C ILE A 910 -18.16 18.93 7.69
N VAL A 911 -19.38 18.76 7.20
CA VAL A 911 -20.60 19.26 7.84
C VAL A 911 -21.35 18.09 8.49
N GLY A 912 -21.84 18.31 9.71
CA GLY A 912 -22.69 17.35 10.43
C GLY A 912 -24.16 17.51 10.08
N GLY A 913 -24.90 16.41 10.12
CA GLY A 913 -26.38 16.40 10.13
C GLY A 913 -26.96 16.42 11.54
N ASP A 914 -28.29 16.56 11.62
CA ASP A 914 -29.03 16.61 12.89
C ASP A 914 -28.87 15.35 13.78
N ASP A 915 -28.45 14.23 13.20
CA ASP A 915 -28.21 12.95 13.88
C ASP A 915 -26.73 12.69 14.22
N ALA A 916 -25.90 13.74 14.16
CA ALA A 916 -24.44 13.71 14.37
C ALA A 916 -23.63 12.86 13.37
N SER A 917 -24.23 12.35 12.30
CA SER A 917 -23.50 11.78 11.17
C SER A 917 -22.99 12.86 10.21
N ILE A 918 -22.01 12.55 9.35
CA ILE A 918 -21.59 13.47 8.28
C ILE A 918 -22.70 13.56 7.21
N SER A 919 -23.08 14.79 6.86
CA SER A 919 -24.14 15.13 5.88
C SER A 919 -23.59 15.74 4.58
N GLU A 920 -22.52 16.52 4.65
CA GLU A 920 -21.85 17.13 3.49
C GLU A 920 -20.33 17.11 3.67
N VAL A 921 -19.62 16.87 2.57
CA VAL A 921 -18.16 16.94 2.49
C VAL A 921 -17.78 17.78 1.27
N SER A 922 -17.04 18.86 1.50
CA SER A 922 -16.56 19.79 0.48
C SER A 922 -15.03 19.81 0.48
N VAL A 923 -14.41 19.71 -0.70
CA VAL A 923 -12.96 19.68 -0.86
C VAL A 923 -12.53 20.64 -1.97
N VAL A 924 -11.56 21.51 -1.68
CA VAL A 924 -10.96 22.45 -2.64
C VAL A 924 -9.46 22.16 -2.76
N TYR A 925 -9.02 21.70 -3.93
CA TYR A 925 -7.65 21.29 -4.22
C TYR A 925 -6.80 22.46 -4.74
N HIS A 926 -5.66 22.70 -4.09
CA HIS A 926 -4.71 23.76 -4.42
C HIS A 926 -3.38 23.16 -4.89
N HIS A 927 -3.33 22.73 -6.16
CA HIS A 927 -2.17 22.09 -6.79
C HIS A 927 -1.66 20.86 -6.01
N PHE A 928 -2.61 20.10 -5.47
CA PHE A 928 -2.39 18.94 -4.61
C PHE A 928 -1.74 17.78 -5.37
N SER A 929 -0.71 17.15 -4.81
CA SER A 929 -0.07 15.97 -5.38
C SER A 929 0.52 15.06 -4.30
N ASP A 930 0.22 13.76 -4.38
CA ASP A 930 0.86 12.72 -3.57
C ASP A 930 2.18 12.20 -4.18
N ASP A 931 2.34 12.27 -5.51
CA ASP A 931 3.50 11.68 -6.22
C ASP A 931 4.49 12.71 -6.82
N GLY A 932 4.06 13.95 -7.07
CA GLY A 932 4.86 15.03 -7.67
C GLY A 932 4.94 15.01 -9.19
N SER A 933 4.05 14.23 -9.83
CA SER A 933 3.91 14.11 -11.29
C SER A 933 2.48 14.37 -11.76
N ILE A 934 1.49 14.13 -10.89
CA ILE A 934 0.05 14.37 -11.12
C ILE A 934 -0.45 15.38 -10.09
N PHE A 935 -1.04 16.48 -10.54
CA PHE A 935 -1.45 17.63 -9.73
C PHE A 935 -2.94 17.92 -9.91
N LEU A 936 -3.67 18.01 -8.80
CA LEU A 936 -5.10 18.30 -8.73
C LEU A 936 -5.37 19.76 -8.38
N SER A 937 -6.29 20.39 -9.10
CA SER A 937 -6.85 21.71 -8.78
C SER A 937 -8.35 21.75 -9.05
N GLY A 938 -9.10 22.57 -8.31
CA GLY A 938 -10.55 22.71 -8.43
C GLY A 938 -11.29 22.20 -7.19
N SER A 939 -12.59 21.93 -7.29
CA SER A 939 -13.42 21.56 -6.13
C SER A 939 -14.36 20.38 -6.37
N GLU A 940 -14.60 19.60 -5.31
CA GLU A 940 -15.64 18.57 -5.26
C GLU A 940 -16.44 18.69 -3.95
N THR A 941 -17.77 18.77 -4.06
CA THR A 941 -18.70 18.83 -2.92
C THR A 941 -19.73 17.71 -3.08
N VAL A 942 -19.96 16.95 -2.02
CA VAL A 942 -20.98 15.91 -1.96
C VAL A 942 -21.87 16.13 -0.75
N ARG A 943 -23.19 16.15 -0.95
CA ARG A 943 -24.21 16.02 0.10
C ARG A 943 -24.76 14.60 0.05
N ALA A 944 -25.04 14.00 1.19
CA ALA A 944 -25.64 12.66 1.27
C ALA A 944 -26.85 12.64 2.20
N THR A 945 -27.95 12.08 1.72
CA THR A 945 -29.14 11.79 2.52
C THR A 945 -29.57 10.34 2.36
N PHE A 946 -30.20 9.80 3.40
CA PHE A 946 -30.55 8.39 3.50
C PHE A 946 -32.05 8.27 3.81
N PRO A 947 -32.94 8.34 2.79
CA PRO A 947 -34.39 8.27 3.00
C PRO A 947 -34.88 6.93 3.54
N SER A 948 -34.09 5.86 3.41
CA SER A 948 -34.28 4.58 4.11
C SER A 948 -32.93 3.92 4.42
N LEU A 949 -32.94 2.80 5.14
CA LEU A 949 -31.73 2.01 5.43
C LEU A 949 -30.97 1.55 4.17
N THR A 950 -31.67 1.40 3.04
CA THR A 950 -31.12 0.90 1.78
C THR A 950 -31.09 1.93 0.66
N LEU A 951 -31.95 2.95 0.71
CA LEU A 951 -32.04 4.00 -0.30
C LEU A 951 -31.10 5.14 0.08
N SER A 952 -30.12 5.42 -0.78
CA SER A 952 -29.21 6.55 -0.66
C SER A 952 -29.49 7.58 -1.75
N HIS A 953 -29.32 8.87 -1.43
CA HIS A 953 -29.39 9.98 -2.36
C HIS A 953 -28.19 10.92 -2.15
N VAL A 954 -27.55 11.37 -3.22
CA VAL A 954 -26.48 12.39 -3.17
C VAL A 954 -26.72 13.52 -4.15
N ASP A 955 -26.39 14.74 -3.70
CA ASP A 955 -26.14 15.90 -4.56
C ASP A 955 -24.63 16.07 -4.69
N TRP A 956 -24.10 15.92 -5.89
CA TRP A 956 -22.66 15.97 -6.18
C TRP A 956 -22.37 17.17 -7.09
N TYR A 957 -21.39 17.99 -6.72
CA TYR A 957 -20.86 19.09 -7.50
C TYR A 957 -19.37 18.84 -7.72
N SER A 958 -18.91 18.87 -8.96
CA SER A 958 -17.49 18.65 -9.29
C SER A 958 -17.04 19.63 -10.38
N ASP A 959 -15.95 20.32 -10.13
CA ASP A 959 -15.13 20.98 -11.15
C ASP A 959 -13.66 20.70 -10.81
N LEU A 960 -13.22 19.49 -11.13
CA LEU A 960 -11.86 19.03 -10.90
C LEU A 960 -11.08 19.02 -12.22
N THR A 961 -9.89 19.62 -12.19
CA THR A 961 -8.88 19.53 -13.25
C THR A 961 -7.62 18.86 -12.70
N GLN A 962 -7.16 17.85 -13.42
CA GLN A 962 -5.89 17.17 -13.19
C GLN A 962 -4.88 17.54 -14.28
N THR A 963 -3.63 17.73 -13.89
CA THR A 963 -2.51 18.05 -14.79
C THR A 963 -1.29 17.19 -14.47
N GLY A 964 -0.45 16.90 -15.47
CA GLY A 964 0.73 16.07 -15.32
C GLY A 964 1.35 15.76 -16.67
N SER A 965 1.51 14.47 -17.01
CA SER A 965 1.79 14.03 -18.38
C SER A 965 0.64 14.35 -19.35
N GLU A 966 -0.59 14.38 -18.86
CA GLU A 966 -1.82 14.67 -19.60
C GLU A 966 -2.70 15.65 -18.81
N LYS A 967 -3.82 16.09 -19.40
CA LYS A 967 -4.85 16.89 -18.71
C LYS A 967 -6.15 16.11 -18.67
N ASN A 968 -6.62 15.80 -17.46
CA ASN A 968 -7.86 15.09 -17.20
C ASN A 968 -8.83 16.00 -16.43
N THR A 969 -10.13 15.70 -16.45
CA THR A 969 -11.15 16.48 -15.70
C THR A 969 -12.26 15.59 -15.17
N LYS A 970 -12.87 15.94 -14.03
CA LYS A 970 -14.14 15.38 -13.53
C LYS A 970 -15.09 16.53 -13.23
N MET A 971 -16.14 16.67 -14.04
CA MET A 971 -17.01 17.85 -14.07
C MET A 971 -18.49 17.48 -14.03
N THR A 972 -19.29 18.22 -13.28
CA THR A 972 -20.76 18.11 -13.29
C THR A 972 -21.41 19.21 -14.15
N SER A 973 -22.70 19.09 -14.46
CA SER A 973 -23.48 20.20 -14.99
C SER A 973 -23.71 21.31 -13.94
N PRO A 974 -24.10 22.54 -14.34
CA PRO A 974 -24.21 23.69 -13.42
C PRO A 974 -25.29 23.56 -12.34
N ASP A 975 -26.26 22.68 -12.52
CA ASP A 975 -27.29 22.30 -11.55
C ASP A 975 -26.78 21.29 -10.51
N GLY A 976 -25.80 20.46 -10.89
CA GLY A 976 -25.22 19.38 -10.10
C GLY A 976 -25.37 18.01 -10.77
N PHE A 977 -24.99 16.96 -10.07
CA PHE A 977 -25.32 15.58 -10.37
C PHE A 977 -26.06 14.97 -9.17
N HIS A 978 -27.33 14.64 -9.36
CA HIS A 978 -28.23 14.20 -8.29
C HIS A 978 -28.55 12.72 -8.51
N LEU A 979 -28.01 11.82 -7.70
CA LEU A 979 -28.15 10.37 -7.88
C LEU A 979 -28.88 9.74 -6.69
N THR A 980 -29.98 9.05 -7.00
CA THR A 980 -30.71 8.17 -6.08
C THR A 980 -30.48 6.71 -6.47
N ILE A 981 -30.06 5.88 -5.52
CA ILE A 981 -29.92 4.43 -5.76
C ILE A 981 -30.13 3.63 -4.46
N ASP A 982 -30.79 2.48 -4.59
CA ASP A 982 -30.96 1.51 -3.51
C ASP A 982 -29.83 0.49 -3.54
N VAL A 983 -29.21 0.21 -2.39
CA VAL A 983 -28.02 -0.65 -2.29
C VAL A 983 -28.31 -2.15 -2.51
N LEU A 984 -29.57 -2.58 -2.44
CA LEU A 984 -29.99 -3.97 -2.67
C LEU A 984 -30.61 -4.17 -4.05
N LYS A 985 -31.24 -3.15 -4.64
CA LYS A 985 -31.86 -3.20 -5.98
C LYS A 985 -30.96 -2.69 -7.10
N ASN A 986 -30.03 -1.79 -6.77
CA ASN A 986 -29.08 -1.14 -7.68
C ASN A 986 -29.70 -0.69 -9.03
N ILE A 987 -30.78 0.09 -8.97
CA ILE A 987 -31.35 0.77 -10.14
C ILE A 987 -30.86 2.22 -10.13
N PHE A 988 -30.07 2.59 -11.13
CA PHE A 988 -29.54 3.95 -11.30
C PHE A 988 -30.67 4.93 -11.63
N GLN A 989 -30.82 6.01 -10.86
CA GLN A 989 -31.77 7.09 -11.14
C GLN A 989 -31.10 8.44 -10.86
N ALA A 990 -30.76 9.19 -11.92
CA ALA A 990 -30.06 10.45 -11.82
C ALA A 990 -30.78 11.62 -12.53
N ASN A 991 -30.48 12.84 -12.06
CA ASN A 991 -30.72 14.11 -12.75
C ASN A 991 -29.42 14.92 -12.81
N GLY A 992 -29.30 15.84 -13.76
CA GLY A 992 -28.04 16.50 -14.08
C GLY A 992 -27.01 15.53 -14.67
N THR A 993 -25.75 15.94 -14.75
CA THR A 993 -24.67 15.14 -15.36
C THR A 993 -23.37 15.16 -14.56
N MET A 994 -22.63 14.06 -14.60
CA MET A 994 -21.22 13.93 -14.23
C MET A 994 -20.45 13.28 -15.38
N ASN A 995 -19.37 13.93 -15.79
CA ASN A 995 -18.53 13.57 -16.91
C ASN A 995 -17.05 13.56 -16.50
N THR A 996 -16.34 12.48 -16.82
CA THR A 996 -14.89 12.38 -16.60
C THR A 996 -14.17 12.28 -17.95
N THR A 997 -13.19 13.16 -18.18
CA THR A 997 -12.35 13.14 -19.38
C THR A 997 -10.94 12.70 -19.03
N ILE A 998 -10.42 11.68 -19.72
CA ILE A 998 -9.06 11.12 -19.50
C ILE A 998 -8.35 11.00 -20.84
N GLY A 999 -7.16 11.59 -20.98
CA GLY A 999 -6.40 11.57 -22.25
C GLY A 999 -7.16 12.15 -23.46
N GLY A 1000 -8.20 12.95 -23.22
CA GLY A 1000 -9.13 13.46 -24.23
C GLY A 1000 -10.33 12.54 -24.54
N HIS A 1001 -10.42 11.34 -23.97
CA HIS A 1001 -11.60 10.47 -24.06
C HIS A 1001 -12.62 10.85 -22.98
N LEU A 1002 -13.89 10.99 -23.37
CA LEU A 1002 -15.00 11.39 -22.50
C LEU A 1002 -15.82 10.18 -22.03
N TYR A 1003 -15.86 9.96 -20.71
CA TYR A 1003 -16.73 8.99 -20.05
C TYR A 1003 -17.92 9.70 -19.41
N THR A 1004 -19.13 9.24 -19.74
CA THR A 1004 -20.41 9.79 -19.25
C THR A 1004 -21.14 8.78 -18.38
N GLN A 1005 -21.94 9.26 -17.42
CA GLN A 1005 -22.82 8.42 -16.60
C GLN A 1005 -23.82 7.56 -17.41
N PRO A 1006 -24.38 6.47 -16.82
CA PRO A 1006 -25.52 5.76 -17.36
C PRO A 1006 -26.79 6.62 -17.48
N ALA A 1007 -27.74 6.20 -18.32
CA ALA A 1007 -29.09 6.75 -18.28
C ALA A 1007 -29.88 6.19 -17.08
N SER A 1008 -30.89 6.92 -16.61
CA SER A 1008 -31.76 6.45 -15.52
C SER A 1008 -32.47 5.15 -15.92
N GLY A 1009 -32.18 4.07 -15.20
CA GLY A 1009 -32.65 2.71 -15.46
C GLY A 1009 -31.73 1.81 -16.30
N THR A 1010 -30.50 2.23 -16.64
CA THR A 1010 -29.58 1.45 -17.51
C THR A 1010 -28.29 0.97 -16.84
#